data_AF-A0A8H4AKE6-F1
#
_entry.id   AF-A0A8H4AKE6-F1
#
_cell.length_a   1.000
_cell.length_b   1.000
_cell.length_c   1.000
_cell.angle_alpha   90.00
_cell.angle_beta   90.00
_cell.angle_gamma   90.00
#
_symmetry.space_group_name_H-M   'P 1'
#
loop_
_entity.id
_entity.type
_entity.pdbx_description
1 polymer ?
#
loop_
_entity_poly.entity_id
_entity_poly.type
_entity_poly.pdbx_seq_one_letter_code
_entity_poly.pdbx_strand_id
1 'polypeptide(L)'
;MTFRNKLRFYLNGTSVKIDNPDPDITLLNYVRSIGLTGTKLGCGEGGCGACTIMISSYDQILNKISHILANACLTPFDGKHIITIEGIRNAKNPHPVQECLTLLHGSQCGFCTPGVVMSLYSLLRNNPNPSEEEAEECFDGNLCRCTSYRPILDAAKMFANNTCVETNGQHEPQENVGCGKANCCKLNNVDTTFSHNFSQIQFKKYDATQELIFPPSLMKYTPEPLHFHSSNSKWFRPVTLDQLLSLKAEYLNATLVSGNTRIGIETKFENIKHDVQIYVGDISEFKSWAFKEDGLSLGANMTISNVQTVLKEACNYYKPHQIQIFEALLENLKRFATNQIRNTSTLAGNIIANSSTSDLIPLLLSSKSIFSLTSLQSTLKKSRPIPSVSFWTGYNQDCREISEILENIFIPCSNHGQYVRAYKQSKKHYGSRAIVNAGLSVVLRHNSHVQEACFVFGGMSRAIVRAPNAENFIVGKRWGDENVLEQLIEILYEEFQLSFSVTGGMATYHKTLVIGFINKFWYDVTKSANIATLSPDIENSIGEIKRSISKGSQTIGRPDKDNKIVGKPISYASAMKQTTGQAIYLDDIPKIEGELYGAFVTSQKAHAKILNIDPSQALNVPGVKGFFSAKDVPGKNSWGFIIPDEEVFASKEVFYIGKFNL
;
A
#
# COMPACT_ATOMS: atom_id res chain seq x y z
N MET A 1 -25.35 20.26 15.95
CA MET A 1 -23.90 19.98 16.12
C MET A 1 -23.13 21.19 15.59
N THR A 2 -22.16 21.72 16.33
CA THR A 2 -21.29 22.82 15.85
C THR A 2 -20.05 22.24 15.18
N PHE A 3 -19.76 22.68 13.96
CA PHE A 3 -18.61 22.25 13.18
C PHE A 3 -17.58 23.37 13.03
N ARG A 4 -16.30 23.01 13.14
CA ARG A 4 -15.19 23.89 12.80
C ARG A 4 -14.93 23.83 11.28
N ASN A 5 -14.82 24.99 10.65
CA ASN A 5 -14.55 25.14 9.21
C ASN A 5 -13.08 25.49 8.90
N LYS A 6 -12.15 25.27 9.84
CA LYS A 6 -10.72 25.52 9.67
C LYS A 6 -9.94 24.22 9.79
N LEU A 7 -9.07 23.93 8.83
CA LEU A 7 -8.10 22.83 8.93
C LEU A 7 -6.87 23.32 9.70
N ARG A 8 -6.39 22.54 10.67
CA ARG A 8 -5.25 22.91 11.52
C ARG A 8 -4.26 21.76 11.61
N PHE A 9 -3.00 22.03 11.28
CA PHE A 9 -1.95 21.02 11.33
C PHE A 9 -0.57 21.67 11.44
N TYR A 10 0.47 20.85 11.52
CA TYR A 10 1.85 21.30 11.41
C TYR A 10 2.47 20.76 10.13
N LEU A 11 3.20 21.60 9.40
CA LEU A 11 3.98 21.22 8.23
C LEU A 11 5.44 21.54 8.50
N ASN A 12 6.30 20.52 8.53
CA ASN A 12 7.74 20.67 8.79
C ASN A 12 8.04 21.49 10.07
N GLY A 13 7.21 21.35 11.11
CA GLY A 13 7.35 22.04 12.39
C GLY A 13 6.68 23.42 12.45
N THR A 14 6.14 23.92 11.33
CA THR A 14 5.42 25.20 11.25
C THR A 14 3.92 24.99 11.34
N SER A 15 3.21 25.79 12.15
CA SER A 15 1.75 25.71 12.25
C SER A 15 1.09 26.24 10.97
N VAL A 16 0.14 25.48 10.44
CA VAL A 16 -0.64 25.82 9.24
C VAL A 16 -2.13 25.83 9.58
N LYS A 17 -2.82 26.85 9.08
CA LYS A 17 -4.27 27.01 9.18
C LYS A 17 -4.84 27.34 7.80
N ILE A 18 -5.86 26.60 7.38
CA ILE A 18 -6.56 26.84 6.12
C ILE A 18 -8.04 27.03 6.43
N ASP A 19 -8.60 28.14 5.97
CA ASP A 19 -10.02 28.47 6.14
C ASP A 19 -10.82 27.83 5.01
N ASN A 20 -11.82 27.01 5.38
CA ASN A 20 -12.69 26.22 4.49
C ASN A 20 -11.94 25.63 3.27
N PRO A 21 -10.97 24.71 3.49
CA PRO A 21 -10.28 24.07 2.38
C PRO A 21 -11.26 23.31 1.49
N ASP A 22 -10.98 23.30 0.18
CA ASP A 22 -11.70 22.47 -0.77
C ASP A 22 -11.42 20.98 -0.47
N PRO A 23 -12.45 20.17 -0.16
CA PRO A 23 -12.29 18.75 0.13
C PRO A 23 -11.65 17.93 -0.99
N ASP A 24 -11.72 18.41 -2.24
CA ASP A 24 -11.21 17.70 -3.41
C ASP A 24 -9.69 17.98 -3.64
N ILE A 25 -9.08 18.90 -2.89
CA ILE A 25 -7.64 19.17 -2.94
C ILE A 25 -6.87 18.17 -2.07
N THR A 26 -6.04 17.36 -2.73
CA THR A 26 -5.14 16.42 -2.03
C THR A 26 -4.01 17.16 -1.28
N LEU A 27 -3.48 16.52 -0.23
CA LEU A 27 -2.30 17.03 0.49
C LEU A 27 -1.12 17.27 -0.44
N LEU A 28 -0.89 16.38 -1.42
CA LEU A 28 0.16 16.53 -2.42
C LEU A 28 0.01 17.81 -3.24
N ASN A 29 -1.21 18.09 -3.73
CA ASN A 29 -1.47 19.32 -4.48
C ASN A 29 -1.26 20.55 -3.60
N TYR A 30 -1.72 20.51 -2.35
CA TYR A 30 -1.51 21.59 -1.40
C TYR A 30 -0.03 21.90 -1.16
N VAL A 31 0.78 20.91 -0.75
CA VAL A 31 2.20 21.15 -0.43
C VAL A 31 2.99 21.67 -1.64
N ARG A 32 2.69 21.17 -2.84
CA ARG A 32 3.32 21.64 -4.08
C ARG A 32 2.88 23.06 -4.42
N SER A 33 1.60 23.40 -4.22
CA SER A 33 1.07 24.75 -4.53
C SER A 33 1.70 25.86 -3.70
N ILE A 34 2.20 25.54 -2.49
CA ILE A 34 2.91 26.49 -1.63
C ILE A 34 4.45 26.45 -1.83
N GLY A 35 4.93 25.76 -2.87
CA GLY A 35 6.34 25.73 -3.25
C GLY A 35 7.19 24.61 -2.64
N LEU A 36 6.61 23.71 -1.83
CA LEU A 36 7.30 22.51 -1.35
C LEU A 36 7.15 21.40 -2.39
N THR A 37 7.99 21.49 -3.43
CA THR A 37 7.88 20.65 -4.62
C THR A 37 8.69 19.37 -4.54
N GLY A 38 9.44 19.12 -3.46
CA GLY A 38 10.25 17.92 -3.26
C GLY A 38 9.43 16.64 -3.21
N THR A 39 8.22 16.66 -2.63
CA THR A 39 7.27 15.55 -2.73
C THR A 39 6.64 15.50 -4.14
N LYS A 40 6.73 14.34 -4.82
CA LYS A 40 6.42 14.23 -6.26
C LYS A 40 5.13 13.49 -6.56
N LEU A 41 4.43 13.90 -7.63
CA LEU A 41 3.32 13.14 -8.22
C LEU A 41 3.87 12.13 -9.23
N GLY A 42 3.84 10.84 -8.90
CA GLY A 42 4.28 9.76 -9.79
C GLY A 42 3.14 8.98 -10.47
N CYS A 43 2.09 8.63 -9.73
CA CYS A 43 0.98 7.81 -10.24
C CYS A 43 -0.42 8.31 -9.81
N GLY A 44 -0.56 8.95 -8.65
CA GLY A 44 -1.86 9.39 -8.13
C GLY A 44 -2.70 8.30 -7.45
N GLU A 45 -2.26 7.04 -7.48
CA GLU A 45 -3.00 5.88 -6.96
C GLU A 45 -2.32 5.17 -5.77
N GLY A 46 -1.25 5.76 -5.22
CA GLY A 46 -0.53 5.21 -4.06
C GLY A 46 0.43 4.05 -4.34
N GLY A 47 0.53 3.59 -5.59
CA GLY A 47 1.37 2.43 -5.97
C GLY A 47 2.88 2.71 -6.12
N CYS A 48 3.30 3.97 -6.32
CA CYS A 48 4.70 4.28 -6.64
C CYS A 48 5.57 4.80 -5.48
N GLY A 49 4.95 5.31 -4.41
CA GLY A 49 5.67 5.90 -3.27
C GLY A 49 6.44 7.21 -3.51
N ALA A 50 6.39 7.81 -4.71
CA ALA A 50 7.08 9.09 -4.98
C ALA A 50 6.54 10.26 -4.14
N CYS A 51 5.27 10.17 -3.71
CA CYS A 51 4.59 11.14 -2.84
C CYS A 51 4.65 10.76 -1.35
N THR A 52 5.59 9.90 -0.95
CA THR A 52 5.70 9.45 0.45
C THR A 52 6.07 10.61 1.37
N ILE A 53 5.33 10.72 2.47
CA ILE A 53 5.54 11.66 3.57
C ILE A 53 5.45 10.89 4.89
N MET A 54 5.91 11.50 5.98
CA MET A 54 5.69 10.99 7.32
C MET A 54 4.61 11.81 8.03
N ILE A 55 3.64 11.12 8.64
CA ILE A 55 2.61 11.73 9.48
C ILE A 55 2.92 11.35 10.92
N SER A 56 3.10 12.35 11.77
CA SER A 56 3.27 12.17 13.20
C SER A 56 2.00 12.58 13.95
N SER A 57 1.62 11.79 14.94
CA SER A 57 0.44 12.03 15.76
C SER A 57 0.68 11.62 17.20
N TYR A 58 -0.04 12.24 18.12
CA TYR A 58 0.06 11.91 19.53
C TYR A 58 -1.15 11.07 19.95
N ASP A 59 -0.88 9.90 20.49
CA ASP A 59 -1.87 9.05 21.13
C ASP A 59 -1.98 9.45 22.60
N GLN A 60 -3.12 10.04 22.97
CA GLN A 60 -3.37 10.51 24.33
C GLN A 60 -3.53 9.36 25.34
N ILE A 61 -3.96 8.18 24.88
CA ILE A 61 -4.19 7.01 25.75
C ILE A 61 -2.84 6.35 26.06
N LEU A 62 -2.02 6.15 25.03
CA LEU A 62 -0.71 5.52 25.16
C LEU A 62 0.39 6.51 25.59
N ASN A 63 0.09 7.81 25.67
CA ASN A 63 1.04 8.90 25.91
C ASN A 63 2.28 8.77 24.99
N LYS A 64 2.05 8.47 23.71
CA LYS A 64 3.10 8.14 22.75
C LYS A 64 2.93 8.88 21.44
N ILE A 65 4.03 9.32 20.86
CA ILE A 65 4.06 9.84 19.50
C ILE A 65 4.18 8.65 18.53
N SER A 66 3.27 8.58 17.58
CA SER A 66 3.27 7.60 16.49
C SER A 66 3.73 8.27 15.20
N HIS A 67 4.62 7.59 14.46
CA HIS A 67 5.13 8.00 13.16
C HIS A 67 4.74 6.97 12.11
N ILE A 68 3.95 7.39 11.12
CA ILE A 68 3.52 6.52 10.03
C ILE A 68 3.90 7.10 8.67
N LEU A 69 4.18 6.22 7.72
CA LEU A 69 4.31 6.58 6.31
C LEU A 69 2.93 6.67 5.66
N ALA A 70 2.76 7.65 4.77
CA ALA A 70 1.52 7.84 4.01
C ALA A 70 1.79 8.37 2.60
N ASN A 71 0.84 8.16 1.67
CA ASN A 71 0.87 8.75 0.34
C ASN A 71 0.13 10.10 0.36
N ALA A 72 0.84 11.20 0.14
CA ALA A 72 0.24 12.54 0.13
C ALA A 72 -0.85 12.72 -0.95
N CYS A 73 -0.88 11.88 -1.99
CA CYS A 73 -1.91 11.95 -3.03
C CYS A 73 -3.27 11.37 -2.61
N LEU A 74 -3.37 10.69 -1.46
CA LEU A 74 -4.60 10.04 -1.00
C LEU A 74 -5.03 10.47 0.40
N THR A 75 -4.08 10.69 1.32
CA THR A 75 -4.37 10.72 2.76
C THR A 75 -5.01 12.04 3.24
N PRO A 76 -6.27 12.02 3.75
CA PRO A 76 -6.85 13.13 4.50
C PRO A 76 -6.29 13.20 5.93
N PHE A 77 -6.31 14.38 6.55
CA PHE A 77 -5.71 14.61 7.88
C PHE A 77 -6.28 15.87 8.55
N ASP A 78 -6.14 15.95 9.88
CA ASP A 78 -6.30 17.17 10.69
C ASP A 78 -5.65 16.95 12.07
N GLY A 79 -5.06 17.99 12.67
CA GLY A 79 -4.42 17.88 13.99
C GLY A 79 -3.18 16.99 14.01
N LYS A 80 -2.47 16.89 12.90
CA LYS A 80 -1.27 16.04 12.73
C LYS A 80 -0.05 16.88 12.39
N HIS A 81 1.13 16.30 12.51
CA HIS A 81 2.39 16.87 12.01
C HIS A 81 2.82 16.15 10.75
N ILE A 82 2.71 16.84 9.63
CA ILE A 82 3.13 16.40 8.30
C ILE A 82 4.59 16.79 8.10
N ILE A 83 5.42 15.81 7.73
CA ILE A 83 6.85 16.00 7.46
C ILE A 83 7.12 15.56 6.02
N THR A 84 7.62 16.50 5.22
CA THR A 84 8.06 16.28 3.84
C THR A 84 9.59 16.19 3.76
N ILE A 85 10.11 15.94 2.56
CA ILE A 85 11.56 15.80 2.31
C ILE A 85 12.34 17.07 2.67
N GLU A 86 11.74 18.24 2.52
CA GLU A 86 12.34 19.53 2.86
C GLU A 86 12.36 19.77 4.37
N GLY A 87 11.49 19.09 5.11
CA GLY A 87 11.39 19.22 6.57
C GLY A 87 12.59 18.61 7.28
N ILE A 88 13.14 17.51 6.77
CA ILE A 88 14.21 16.80 7.47
C ILE A 88 15.52 17.61 7.45
N ARG A 89 15.99 18.02 6.26
CA ARG A 89 17.26 18.74 6.02
C ARG A 89 17.36 19.19 4.54
N ASN A 90 18.44 19.90 4.19
CA ASN A 90 18.72 20.43 2.85
C ASN A 90 20.15 20.13 2.38
N ALA A 91 20.49 20.45 1.14
CA ALA A 91 21.76 20.12 0.50
C ALA A 91 23.01 20.75 1.15
N LYS A 92 22.87 21.82 1.94
CA LYS A 92 24.00 22.41 2.69
C LYS A 92 24.31 21.65 3.98
N ASN A 93 23.30 21.08 4.61
CA ASN A 93 23.43 20.26 5.82
C ASN A 93 22.49 19.07 5.73
N PRO A 94 22.83 18.04 4.94
CA PRO A 94 21.94 16.93 4.68
C PRO A 94 21.72 16.06 5.92
N HIS A 95 20.59 15.38 5.92
CA HIS A 95 20.32 14.29 6.86
C HIS A 95 21.22 13.09 6.51
N PRO A 96 21.69 12.28 7.48
CA PRO A 96 22.48 11.07 7.22
C PRO A 96 21.92 10.17 6.11
N VAL A 97 20.59 9.96 6.08
CA VAL A 97 19.91 9.23 4.99
C VAL A 97 20.13 9.88 3.61
N GLN A 98 20.01 11.20 3.52
CA GLN A 98 20.17 11.94 2.26
C GLN A 98 21.62 11.88 1.77
N GLU A 99 22.58 12.03 2.68
CA GLU A 99 24.01 11.93 2.38
C GLU A 99 24.39 10.52 1.95
N CYS A 100 23.99 9.50 2.72
CA CYS A 100 24.29 8.11 2.45
C CYS A 100 23.78 7.68 1.07
N LEU A 101 22.52 7.98 0.74
CA LEU A 101 21.95 7.71 -0.59
C LEU A 101 22.67 8.46 -1.72
N THR A 102 23.15 9.68 -1.46
CA THR A 102 23.91 10.46 -2.44
C THR A 102 25.26 9.83 -2.74
N LEU A 103 26.01 9.51 -1.69
CA LEU A 103 27.39 9.02 -1.79
C LEU A 103 27.45 7.58 -2.27
N LEU A 104 26.42 6.77 -2.01
CA LEU A 104 26.30 5.40 -2.50
C LEU A 104 25.55 5.26 -3.83
N HIS A 105 25.40 6.37 -4.59
CA HIS A 105 24.79 6.36 -5.93
C HIS A 105 23.33 5.83 -5.96
N GLY A 106 22.59 6.01 -4.86
CA GLY A 106 21.19 5.63 -4.71
C GLY A 106 20.22 6.52 -5.51
N SER A 107 20.71 7.50 -6.26
CA SER A 107 19.92 8.42 -7.06
C SER A 107 20.51 8.64 -8.46
N GLN A 108 19.68 8.47 -9.49
CA GLN A 108 20.01 8.74 -10.90
C GLN A 108 19.11 9.87 -11.45
N CYS A 109 17.92 9.55 -11.97
CA CYS A 109 16.98 10.57 -12.44
C CYS A 109 16.47 11.45 -11.30
N GLY A 110 16.42 10.92 -10.07
CA GLY A 110 16.08 11.62 -8.84
C GLY A 110 14.60 11.71 -8.47
N PHE A 111 13.68 11.35 -9.37
CA PHE A 111 12.26 11.63 -9.18
C PHE A 111 11.61 10.79 -8.06
N CYS A 112 12.03 9.54 -7.89
CA CYS A 112 11.56 8.69 -6.77
C CYS A 112 12.31 8.93 -5.46
N THR A 113 13.47 9.60 -5.53
CA THR A 113 14.43 9.69 -4.41
C THR A 113 13.84 10.35 -3.17
N PRO A 114 13.04 11.44 -3.24
CA PRO A 114 12.37 12.00 -2.07
C PRO A 114 11.50 10.98 -1.32
N GLY A 115 10.72 10.17 -2.04
CA GLY A 115 9.90 9.13 -1.43
C GLY A 115 10.72 8.02 -0.78
N VAL A 116 11.83 7.62 -1.40
CA VAL A 116 12.78 6.64 -0.86
C VAL A 116 13.42 7.15 0.43
N VAL A 117 13.88 8.40 0.44
CA VAL A 117 14.45 9.05 1.62
C VAL A 117 13.43 9.07 2.76
N MET A 118 12.18 9.47 2.48
CA MET A 118 11.14 9.53 3.51
C MET A 118 10.79 8.15 4.08
N SER A 119 10.82 7.08 3.27
CA SER A 119 10.61 5.72 3.75
C SER A 119 11.69 5.27 4.74
N LEU A 120 12.96 5.44 4.38
CA LEU A 120 14.08 5.09 5.26
C LEU A 120 14.14 6.00 6.50
N TYR A 121 13.86 7.30 6.33
CA TYR A 121 13.74 8.24 7.44
C TYR A 121 12.68 7.78 8.46
N SER A 122 11.48 7.42 8.01
CA SER A 122 10.42 6.95 8.90
C SER A 122 10.74 5.61 9.56
N LEU A 123 11.50 4.72 8.89
CA LEU A 123 12.01 3.51 9.53
C LEU A 123 12.90 3.89 10.73
N LEU A 124 13.89 4.75 10.53
CA LEU A 124 14.82 5.17 11.58
C LEU A 124 14.16 5.94 12.73
N ARG A 125 13.04 6.62 12.46
CA ARG A 125 12.22 7.29 13.47
C ARG A 125 11.44 6.31 14.36
N ASN A 126 11.16 5.10 13.87
CA ASN A 126 10.45 4.06 14.61
C ASN A 126 11.41 3.01 15.20
N ASN A 127 12.51 2.72 14.52
CA ASN A 127 13.60 1.86 14.97
C ASN A 127 14.96 2.46 14.53
N PRO A 128 15.70 3.11 15.44
CA PRO A 128 17.03 3.67 15.13
C PRO A 128 18.08 2.65 14.72
N ASN A 129 17.90 1.37 15.07
CA ASN A 129 18.82 0.27 14.78
C ASN A 129 18.05 -0.87 14.07
N PRO A 130 17.61 -0.68 12.81
CA PRO A 130 16.81 -1.66 12.09
C PRO A 130 17.60 -2.93 11.74
N SER A 131 16.91 -4.05 11.53
CA SER A 131 17.55 -5.22 10.90
C SER A 131 17.81 -4.99 9.40
N GLU A 132 18.64 -5.84 8.78
CA GLU A 132 18.81 -5.80 7.32
C GLU A 132 17.50 -6.13 6.59
N GLU A 133 16.63 -6.98 7.15
CA GLU A 133 15.30 -7.23 6.58
C GLU A 133 14.46 -5.95 6.60
N GLU A 134 14.35 -5.30 7.76
CA GLU A 134 13.56 -4.08 7.93
C GLU A 134 14.04 -2.95 7.00
N ALA A 135 15.37 -2.83 6.85
CA ALA A 135 15.99 -1.87 5.95
C ALA A 135 15.61 -2.11 4.47
N GLU A 136 15.46 -3.35 4.02
CA GLU A 136 15.00 -3.64 2.66
C GLU A 136 13.47 -3.53 2.51
N GLU A 137 12.71 -4.03 3.48
CA GLU A 137 11.24 -4.06 3.47
C GLU A 137 10.62 -2.66 3.51
N CYS A 138 11.32 -1.67 4.09
CA CYS A 138 10.80 -0.30 4.14
C CYS A 138 10.53 0.30 2.75
N PHE A 139 11.15 -0.23 1.69
CA PHE A 139 10.99 0.22 0.30
C PHE A 139 9.95 -0.55 -0.52
N ASP A 140 9.22 -1.51 0.06
CA ASP A 140 8.23 -2.31 -0.69
C ASP A 140 7.10 -1.46 -1.29
N GLY A 141 6.97 -0.19 -0.86
CA GLY A 141 6.07 0.81 -1.43
C GLY A 141 6.68 1.87 -2.33
N ASN A 142 7.98 1.77 -2.65
CA ASN A 142 8.70 2.76 -3.43
C ASN A 142 9.17 2.15 -4.75
N LEU A 143 8.77 2.75 -5.88
CA LEU A 143 9.21 2.29 -7.19
C LEU A 143 10.35 3.17 -7.73
N CYS A 144 11.46 2.52 -8.11
CA CYS A 144 12.55 3.14 -8.84
C CYS A 144 12.74 2.47 -10.20
N ARG A 145 12.80 3.26 -11.27
CA ARG A 145 13.00 2.75 -12.64
C ARG A 145 14.46 2.79 -13.11
N CYS A 146 15.32 3.54 -12.42
CA CYS A 146 16.68 3.84 -12.89
C CYS A 146 17.77 3.04 -12.18
N THR A 147 17.75 2.98 -10.84
CA THR A 147 18.85 2.41 -10.05
C THR A 147 18.80 0.90 -9.90
N SER A 148 17.66 0.28 -10.25
CA SER A 148 17.40 -1.14 -9.98
C SER A 148 17.58 -1.53 -8.50
N TYR A 149 17.34 -0.59 -7.58
CA TYR A 149 17.34 -0.72 -6.12
C TYR A 149 18.67 -1.04 -5.43
N ARG A 150 19.60 -1.78 -6.04
CA ARG A 150 20.84 -2.22 -5.38
C ARG A 150 21.54 -1.10 -4.57
N PRO A 151 21.92 0.06 -5.15
CA PRO A 151 22.57 1.14 -4.39
C PRO A 151 21.69 1.78 -3.30
N ILE A 152 20.36 1.71 -3.45
CA ILE A 152 19.41 2.17 -2.42
C ILE A 152 19.45 1.22 -1.22
N LEU A 153 19.46 -0.10 -1.49
CA LEU A 153 19.50 -1.12 -0.45
C LEU A 153 20.83 -1.14 0.29
N ASP A 154 21.96 -0.93 -0.40
CA ASP A 154 23.26 -0.81 0.30
C ASP A 154 23.26 0.39 1.25
N ALA A 155 22.70 1.52 0.83
CA ALA A 155 22.60 2.71 1.67
C ALA A 155 21.73 2.47 2.91
N ALA A 156 20.60 1.78 2.75
CA ALA A 156 19.75 1.42 3.88
C ALA A 156 20.46 0.48 4.88
N LYS A 157 21.23 -0.50 4.38
CA LYS A 157 21.98 -1.45 5.22
C LYS A 157 23.11 -0.81 6.03
N MET A 158 23.57 0.38 5.66
CA MET A 158 24.51 1.14 6.51
C MET A 158 23.92 1.55 7.85
N PHE A 159 22.59 1.62 7.95
CA PHE A 159 21.89 1.89 9.20
C PHE A 159 21.53 0.61 9.98
N ALA A 160 21.61 -0.58 9.37
CA ALA A 160 21.29 -1.85 10.01
C ALA A 160 22.49 -2.54 10.70
N ASN A 161 23.71 -2.19 10.32
CA ASN A 161 24.92 -2.90 10.73
C ASN A 161 25.78 -2.16 11.77
N ASN A 162 25.24 -1.16 12.47
CA ASN A 162 25.97 -0.29 13.40
C ASN A 162 27.26 0.36 12.82
N THR A 163 27.52 0.29 11.51
CA THR A 163 28.67 0.99 10.90
C THR A 163 28.55 2.50 11.01
N CYS A 164 27.34 3.02 11.27
CA CYS A 164 27.07 4.43 11.54
C CYS A 164 26.75 4.73 13.02
N VAL A 165 26.73 3.73 13.91
CA VAL A 165 26.27 3.82 15.31
C VAL A 165 27.34 3.26 16.26
N GLU A 166 27.96 4.16 17.04
CA GLU A 166 28.89 3.92 18.16
C GLU A 166 30.06 2.92 17.97
N THR A 167 31.28 3.47 17.94
CA THR A 167 32.39 2.90 18.70
C THR A 167 32.95 4.00 19.60
N ASN A 168 32.72 3.86 20.91
CA ASN A 168 33.49 4.58 21.91
C ASN A 168 34.96 4.13 21.84
N GLY A 169 35.85 5.05 22.21
CA GLY A 169 37.26 5.03 21.86
C GLY A 169 38.05 3.79 22.26
N GLN A 170 39.24 3.72 21.65
CA GLN A 170 40.34 2.77 21.88
C GLN A 170 40.14 1.37 21.31
N HIS A 171 40.29 1.24 19.99
CA HIS A 171 40.88 0.02 19.42
C HIS A 171 41.89 0.41 18.33
N GLU A 172 43.09 -0.16 18.45
CA GLU A 172 44.21 -0.07 17.53
C GLU A 172 43.83 -0.46 16.08
N PRO A 173 44.55 0.04 15.06
CA PRO A 173 44.22 -0.21 13.67
C PRO A 173 44.47 -1.68 13.32
N GLN A 174 43.42 -2.51 13.37
CA GLN A 174 43.46 -3.82 12.72
C GLN A 174 43.32 -3.63 11.21
N GLU A 175 44.43 -3.85 10.52
CA GLU A 175 44.51 -4.12 9.09
C GLU A 175 43.61 -5.32 8.77
N ASN A 176 42.40 -5.06 8.26
CA ASN A 176 41.61 -5.90 7.35
C ASN A 176 40.13 -5.49 7.40
N VAL A 177 39.73 -4.46 6.63
CA VAL A 177 38.32 -4.23 6.31
C VAL A 177 38.18 -3.75 4.85
N GLY A 178 38.31 -4.71 3.93
CA GLY A 178 37.74 -4.63 2.60
C GLY A 178 36.83 -5.85 2.42
N CYS A 179 35.60 -5.62 1.95
CA CYS A 179 34.46 -6.55 1.90
C CYS A 179 33.55 -6.49 3.14
N GLY A 180 32.25 -6.26 2.90
CA GLY A 180 31.22 -6.27 3.92
C GLY A 180 31.05 -7.68 4.51
N LYS A 181 31.53 -7.81 5.76
CA LYS A 181 31.42 -8.90 6.74
C LYS A 181 32.39 -10.09 6.62
N ALA A 182 32.85 -10.48 7.82
CA ALA A 182 33.82 -11.51 8.14
C ALA A 182 33.47 -12.90 7.58
N ASN A 183 34.51 -13.63 7.16
CA ASN A 183 34.52 -15.04 6.76
C ASN A 183 33.79 -15.41 5.45
N CYS A 184 34.12 -14.74 4.34
CA CYS A 184 33.84 -15.28 3.01
C CYS A 184 34.98 -16.21 2.54
N CYS A 185 35.10 -17.37 3.18
CA CYS A 185 35.96 -18.46 2.73
C CYS A 185 35.31 -19.13 1.50
N LYS A 186 35.65 -18.69 0.28
CA LYS A 186 35.54 -19.51 -0.97
C LYS A 186 36.15 -18.81 -2.20
N LEU A 187 37.44 -18.48 -2.14
CA LEU A 187 38.32 -18.35 -3.31
C LEU A 187 39.74 -18.76 -2.90
N ASN A 188 39.92 -20.02 -2.51
CA ASN A 188 41.26 -20.60 -2.45
C ASN A 188 41.69 -20.88 -3.90
N ASN A 189 42.82 -20.30 -4.30
CA ASN A 189 43.52 -20.40 -5.58
C ASN A 189 43.23 -19.33 -6.64
N VAL A 190 43.33 -18.05 -6.27
CA VAL A 190 43.92 -17.07 -7.18
C VAL A 190 44.90 -16.20 -6.39
N ASP A 191 46.19 -16.39 -6.65
CA ASP A 191 47.23 -15.43 -6.31
C ASP A 191 46.85 -14.07 -6.91
N THR A 192 46.44 -13.11 -6.08
CA THR A 192 46.65 -11.68 -6.32
C THR A 192 46.36 -10.89 -5.05
N THR A 193 47.43 -10.48 -4.39
CA THR A 193 47.49 -9.44 -3.38
C THR A 193 47.04 -8.10 -3.95
N PHE A 194 45.76 -7.73 -3.79
CA PHE A 194 45.34 -6.34 -4.00
C PHE A 194 44.32 -5.92 -2.94
N SER A 195 44.81 -5.21 -1.91
CA SER A 195 43.99 -4.49 -0.95
C SER A 195 43.31 -3.30 -1.64
N HIS A 196 42.00 -3.32 -1.69
CA HIS A 196 41.20 -2.21 -2.22
C HIS A 196 41.15 -1.07 -1.20
N ASN A 197 42.02 -0.07 -1.36
CA ASN A 197 41.80 1.25 -0.77
C ASN A 197 40.81 2.03 -1.65
N PHE A 198 39.51 1.75 -1.52
CA PHE A 198 38.54 2.83 -1.72
C PHE A 198 38.78 3.83 -0.58
N SER A 199 38.79 5.14 -0.89
CA SER A 199 38.72 6.14 0.17
C SER A 199 37.51 5.79 1.05
N GLN A 200 37.76 5.45 2.32
CA GLN A 200 36.67 5.19 3.27
C GLN A 200 35.82 6.46 3.33
N ILE A 201 34.65 6.42 2.69
CA ILE A 201 33.70 7.52 2.72
C ILE A 201 33.23 7.60 4.18
N GLN A 202 33.61 8.66 4.88
CA GLN A 202 33.14 8.90 6.22
C GLN A 202 31.71 9.46 6.15
N PHE A 203 30.73 8.64 6.49
CA PHE A 203 29.34 9.06 6.56
C PHE A 203 29.05 9.81 7.86
N LYS A 204 28.16 10.80 7.78
CA LYS A 204 27.55 11.43 8.94
C LYS A 204 26.80 10.39 9.75
N LYS A 205 27.07 10.35 11.05
CA LYS A 205 26.38 9.45 11.99
C LYS A 205 24.93 9.88 12.16
N TYR A 206 24.05 8.89 12.32
CA TYR A 206 22.65 9.13 12.67
C TYR A 206 22.53 9.39 14.16
N ASP A 207 21.87 10.49 14.52
CA ASP A 207 21.61 10.90 15.90
C ASP A 207 20.12 11.24 16.02
N ALA A 208 19.37 10.33 16.64
CA ALA A 208 17.92 10.45 16.81
C ALA A 208 17.50 11.65 17.67
N THR A 209 18.41 12.23 18.46
CA THR A 209 18.12 13.39 19.31
C THR A 209 18.04 14.70 18.53
N GLN A 210 18.60 14.74 17.32
CA GLN A 210 18.64 15.93 16.46
C GLN A 210 17.47 15.99 15.47
N GLU A 211 16.51 15.09 15.63
CA GLU A 211 15.33 15.01 14.80
C GLU A 211 14.36 16.18 15.03
N LEU A 212 13.48 16.41 14.05
CA LEU A 212 12.38 17.35 14.23
C LEU A 212 11.54 16.95 15.45
N ILE A 213 11.50 17.83 16.43
CA ILE A 213 10.65 17.67 17.61
C ILE A 213 9.19 17.61 17.19
N PHE A 214 8.41 16.79 17.91
CA PHE A 214 6.96 16.81 17.74
C PHE A 214 6.41 18.14 18.31
N PRO A 215 5.57 18.87 17.56
CA PRO A 215 5.01 20.15 18.02
C PRO A 215 4.29 20.01 19.37
N PRO A 216 4.75 20.67 20.45
CA PRO A 216 4.16 20.48 21.79
C PRO A 216 2.68 20.87 21.87
N SER A 217 2.24 21.81 21.03
CA SER A 217 0.83 22.21 20.92
C SER A 217 -0.08 21.07 20.45
N LEU A 218 0.43 20.12 19.65
CA LEU A 218 -0.32 18.98 19.18
C LEU A 218 -0.54 17.92 20.27
N MET A 219 0.29 17.90 21.32
CA MET A 219 0.05 17.01 22.48
C MET A 219 -1.22 17.40 23.23
N LYS A 220 -1.61 18.68 23.17
CA LYS A 220 -2.84 19.22 23.76
C LYS A 220 -4.00 19.30 22.76
N TYR A 221 -3.81 18.79 21.53
CA TYR A 221 -4.83 18.86 20.50
C TYR A 221 -6.02 17.99 20.86
N THR A 222 -7.21 18.58 20.88
CA THR A 222 -8.46 17.83 21.03
C THR A 222 -9.20 17.85 19.69
N PRO A 223 -9.52 16.68 19.10
CA PRO A 223 -10.32 16.63 17.88
C PRO A 223 -11.68 17.30 18.07
N GLU A 224 -12.05 18.15 17.13
CA GLU A 224 -13.37 18.79 17.06
C GLU A 224 -14.07 18.34 15.77
N PRO A 225 -15.42 18.30 15.73
CA PRO A 225 -16.16 18.04 14.51
C PRO A 225 -15.81 19.06 13.43
N LEU A 226 -15.51 18.60 12.21
CA LEU A 226 -15.22 19.50 11.08
C LEU A 226 -16.29 19.42 10.01
N HIS A 227 -16.47 20.53 9.30
CA HIS A 227 -17.25 20.60 8.08
C HIS A 227 -16.58 21.55 7.10
N PHE A 228 -16.33 21.05 5.90
CA PHE A 228 -15.82 21.79 4.77
C PHE A 228 -16.78 21.63 3.59
N HIS A 229 -16.86 22.64 2.74
CA HIS A 229 -17.71 22.58 1.56
C HIS A 229 -17.05 23.27 0.37
N SER A 230 -17.26 22.71 -0.81
CA SER A 230 -17.02 23.33 -2.10
C SER A 230 -18.36 23.62 -2.81
N SER A 231 -18.33 24.05 -4.06
CA SER A 231 -19.55 24.14 -4.87
C SER A 231 -20.18 22.79 -5.19
N ASN A 232 -19.40 21.70 -5.12
CA ASN A 232 -19.79 20.37 -5.60
C ASN A 232 -19.78 19.28 -4.53
N SER A 233 -19.16 19.51 -3.37
CA SER A 233 -18.96 18.48 -2.36
C SER A 233 -19.06 19.04 -0.93
N LYS A 234 -19.61 18.22 -0.02
CA LYS A 234 -19.61 18.45 1.43
C LYS A 234 -18.75 17.39 2.10
N TRP A 235 -17.93 17.81 3.04
CA TRP A 235 -17.06 16.91 3.78
C TRP A 235 -17.22 17.14 5.28
N PHE A 236 -17.56 16.08 6.00
CA PHE A 236 -17.76 16.09 7.44
C PHE A 236 -16.71 15.22 8.12
N ARG A 237 -16.29 15.60 9.32
CA ARG A 237 -15.51 14.76 10.23
C ARG A 237 -16.18 14.75 11.59
N PRO A 238 -16.95 13.72 11.94
CA PRO A 238 -17.33 13.45 13.32
C PRO A 238 -16.13 13.00 14.15
N VAL A 239 -16.21 13.21 15.46
CA VAL A 239 -15.22 12.72 16.44
C VAL A 239 -15.78 11.67 17.40
N THR A 240 -17.10 11.45 17.41
CA THR A 240 -17.75 10.37 18.16
C THR A 240 -18.68 9.55 17.27
N LEU A 241 -18.99 8.34 17.72
CA LEU A 241 -19.92 7.46 17.02
C LEU A 241 -21.33 8.06 16.87
N ASP A 242 -21.85 8.71 17.92
CA ASP A 242 -23.19 9.32 17.87
C ASP A 242 -23.28 10.41 16.82
N GLN A 243 -22.20 11.19 16.64
CA GLN A 243 -22.12 12.20 15.60
C GLN A 243 -22.12 11.58 14.20
N LEU A 244 -21.37 10.49 14.01
CA LEU A 244 -21.36 9.74 12.76
C LEU A 244 -22.75 9.18 12.44
N LEU A 245 -23.40 8.54 13.40
CA LEU A 245 -24.72 7.96 13.22
C LEU A 245 -25.78 9.02 12.92
N SER A 246 -25.70 10.18 13.57
CA SER A 246 -26.56 11.34 13.28
C SER A 246 -26.36 11.85 11.85
N LEU A 247 -25.11 12.03 11.41
CA LEU A 247 -24.79 12.44 10.04
C LEU A 247 -25.24 11.40 9.02
N LYS A 248 -25.10 10.11 9.33
CA LYS A 248 -25.52 9.03 8.43
C LYS A 248 -27.04 8.92 8.32
N ALA A 249 -27.77 9.25 9.38
CA ALA A 249 -29.23 9.35 9.37
C ALA A 249 -29.73 10.57 8.57
N GLU A 250 -29.01 11.70 8.62
CA GLU A 250 -29.31 12.91 7.83
C GLU A 250 -28.95 12.74 6.35
N TYR A 251 -27.77 12.17 6.07
CA TYR A 251 -27.24 11.96 4.72
C TYR A 251 -27.12 10.46 4.42
N LEU A 252 -28.25 9.82 4.10
CA LEU A 252 -28.29 8.38 3.83
C LEU A 252 -27.30 7.94 2.74
N ASN A 253 -27.12 8.74 1.69
CA ASN A 253 -26.18 8.45 0.59
C ASN A 253 -24.74 8.90 0.86
N ALA A 254 -24.42 9.39 2.06
CA ALA A 254 -23.07 9.83 2.38
C ALA A 254 -22.06 8.67 2.26
N THR A 255 -20.95 8.97 1.58
CA THR A 255 -19.81 8.07 1.43
C THR A 255 -18.95 8.15 2.67
N LEU A 256 -18.68 7.01 3.31
CA LEU A 256 -17.74 6.97 4.43
C LEU A 256 -16.32 6.90 3.90
N VAL A 257 -15.46 7.78 4.43
CA VAL A 257 -14.06 7.87 4.04
C VAL A 257 -13.17 7.66 5.27
N SER A 258 -12.09 6.91 5.12
CA SER A 258 -11.03 6.81 6.12
C SER A 258 -9.69 7.02 5.45
N GLY A 259 -8.91 5.98 5.16
CA GLY A 259 -7.64 6.10 4.42
C GLY A 259 -7.74 6.61 2.98
N ASN A 260 -8.95 6.74 2.42
CA ASN A 260 -9.21 7.21 1.05
C ASN A 260 -8.54 6.37 -0.07
N THR A 261 -8.06 5.17 0.24
CA THR A 261 -7.32 4.30 -0.70
C THR A 261 -8.21 3.58 -1.73
N ARG A 262 -9.54 3.70 -1.60
CA ARG A 262 -10.54 3.25 -2.59
C ARG A 262 -11.28 4.46 -3.17
N ILE A 263 -11.91 5.25 -2.31
CA ILE A 263 -12.69 6.45 -2.71
C ILE A 263 -11.83 7.41 -3.54
N GLY A 264 -10.57 7.66 -3.15
CA GLY A 264 -9.67 8.51 -3.94
C GLY A 264 -9.38 7.96 -5.34
N ILE A 265 -9.38 6.63 -5.52
CA ILE A 265 -9.24 5.99 -6.83
C ILE A 265 -10.52 6.11 -7.64
N GLU A 266 -11.68 5.89 -7.01
CA GLU A 266 -13.00 6.05 -7.61
C GLU A 266 -13.19 7.48 -8.15
N THR A 267 -12.89 8.49 -7.32
CA THR A 267 -12.93 9.90 -7.71
C THR A 267 -11.97 10.20 -8.85
N LYS A 268 -10.71 9.75 -8.76
CA LYS A 268 -9.65 10.17 -9.69
C LYS A 268 -9.68 9.44 -11.03
N PHE A 269 -9.94 8.14 -11.03
CA PHE A 269 -9.78 7.26 -12.19
C PHE A 269 -11.09 6.65 -12.69
N GLU A 270 -12.10 6.53 -11.84
CA GLU A 270 -13.43 6.00 -12.22
C GLU A 270 -14.46 7.13 -12.44
N ASN A 271 -14.08 8.39 -12.20
CA ASN A 271 -14.91 9.59 -12.34
C ASN A 271 -16.23 9.51 -11.54
N ILE A 272 -16.19 8.84 -10.39
CA ILE A 272 -17.33 8.72 -9.49
C ILE A 272 -17.38 9.96 -8.59
N LYS A 273 -18.54 10.60 -8.52
CA LYS A 273 -18.76 11.78 -7.67
C LYS A 273 -19.31 11.37 -6.32
N HIS A 274 -18.77 11.99 -5.27
CA HIS A 274 -19.20 11.79 -3.89
C HIS A 274 -19.64 13.13 -3.29
N ASP A 275 -20.94 13.43 -3.40
CA ASP A 275 -21.52 14.73 -3.02
C ASP A 275 -21.38 15.00 -1.51
N VAL A 276 -21.50 13.95 -0.68
CA VAL A 276 -21.33 14.03 0.77
C VAL A 276 -20.36 12.95 1.22
N GLN A 277 -19.28 13.37 1.86
CA GLN A 277 -18.26 12.49 2.43
C GLN A 277 -18.20 12.67 3.94
N ILE A 278 -18.12 11.56 4.67
CA ILE A 278 -17.97 11.57 6.14
C ILE A 278 -16.66 10.83 6.48
N TYR A 279 -15.68 11.58 6.96
CA TYR A 279 -14.40 11.04 7.41
C TYR A 279 -14.51 10.44 8.80
N VAL A 280 -14.37 9.11 8.89
CA VAL A 280 -14.49 8.34 10.13
C VAL A 280 -13.15 8.00 10.78
N GLY A 281 -12.05 8.49 10.18
CA GLY A 281 -10.67 8.16 10.53
C GLY A 281 -10.24 8.51 11.95
N ASP A 282 -10.97 9.34 12.70
CA ASP A 282 -10.58 9.79 14.05
C ASP A 282 -11.55 9.39 15.17
N ILE A 283 -12.55 8.57 14.90
CA ILE A 283 -13.45 8.03 15.93
C ILE A 283 -12.72 6.94 16.73
N SER A 284 -12.54 7.15 18.03
CA SER A 284 -11.79 6.26 18.92
C SER A 284 -12.40 4.86 19.04
N GLU A 285 -13.73 4.79 19.16
CA GLU A 285 -14.52 3.57 19.33
C GLU A 285 -14.34 2.61 18.14
N PHE A 286 -13.99 3.14 16.97
CA PHE A 286 -13.77 2.36 15.75
C PHE A 286 -12.34 1.81 15.63
N LYS A 287 -11.47 2.12 16.59
CA LYS A 287 -10.06 1.71 16.60
C LYS A 287 -9.69 0.84 17.81
N SER A 288 -10.64 0.53 18.69
CA SER A 288 -10.41 -0.34 19.84
C SER A 288 -10.32 -1.81 19.44
N TRP A 289 -9.62 -2.61 20.23
CA TRP A 289 -9.62 -4.07 20.13
C TRP A 289 -9.74 -4.69 21.52
N ALA A 290 -10.18 -5.95 21.57
CA ALA A 290 -10.25 -6.71 22.80
C ALA A 290 -10.05 -8.21 22.53
N PHE A 291 -9.23 -8.86 23.36
CA PHE A 291 -9.18 -10.31 23.44
C PHE A 291 -10.40 -10.81 24.22
N LYS A 292 -11.11 -11.78 23.67
CA LYS A 292 -12.26 -12.47 24.28
C LYS A 292 -11.89 -13.94 24.48
N GLU A 293 -12.69 -14.68 25.24
CA GLU A 293 -12.41 -16.10 25.47
C GLU A 293 -12.44 -16.94 24.19
N ASP A 294 -13.27 -16.54 23.23
CA ASP A 294 -13.59 -17.26 21.99
C ASP A 294 -13.08 -16.58 20.72
N GLY A 295 -12.36 -15.44 20.83
CA GLY A 295 -11.84 -14.74 19.66
C GLY A 295 -11.40 -13.30 19.89
N LEU A 296 -11.07 -12.64 18.79
CA LEU A 296 -10.53 -11.28 18.75
C LEU A 296 -11.60 -10.32 18.21
N SER A 297 -11.94 -9.30 19.00
CA SER A 297 -12.80 -8.19 18.57
C SER A 297 -11.94 -7.04 18.07
N LEU A 298 -12.19 -6.57 16.84
CA LEU A 298 -11.48 -5.47 16.18
C LEU A 298 -12.46 -4.38 15.74
N GLY A 299 -12.18 -3.14 16.14
CA GLY A 299 -12.87 -1.97 15.63
C GLY A 299 -12.70 -1.86 14.11
N ALA A 300 -13.78 -1.57 13.40
CA ALA A 300 -13.79 -1.71 11.95
C ALA A 300 -12.89 -0.69 11.22
N ASN A 301 -12.53 0.42 11.86
CA ASN A 301 -11.66 1.44 11.28
C ASN A 301 -10.19 1.32 11.71
N MET A 302 -9.80 0.20 12.34
CA MET A 302 -8.38 -0.11 12.53
C MET A 302 -7.66 -0.18 11.18
N THR A 303 -6.49 0.43 11.11
CA THR A 303 -5.66 0.36 9.89
C THR A 303 -5.04 -1.02 9.77
N ILE A 304 -4.72 -1.44 8.54
CA ILE A 304 -4.14 -2.76 8.30
C ILE A 304 -2.84 -2.97 9.09
N SER A 305 -2.00 -1.94 9.21
CA SER A 305 -0.78 -2.02 10.04
C SER A 305 -1.08 -2.26 11.52
N ASN A 306 -2.09 -1.59 12.09
CA ASN A 306 -2.48 -1.83 13.48
C ASN A 306 -3.07 -3.23 13.67
N VAL A 307 -3.83 -3.71 12.68
CA VAL A 307 -4.35 -5.09 12.70
C VAL A 307 -3.20 -6.11 12.69
N GLN A 308 -2.13 -5.89 11.92
CA GLN A 308 -0.96 -6.76 11.95
C GLN A 308 -0.32 -6.81 13.35
N THR A 309 -0.19 -5.66 14.01
CA THR A 309 0.32 -5.62 15.40
C THR A 309 -0.59 -6.39 16.35
N VAL A 310 -1.90 -6.17 16.30
CA VAL A 310 -2.86 -6.83 17.20
C VAL A 310 -2.97 -8.34 16.91
N LEU A 311 -2.88 -8.77 15.65
CA LEU A 311 -2.83 -10.20 15.31
C LEU A 311 -1.55 -10.85 15.85
N LYS A 312 -0.41 -10.17 15.79
CA LYS A 312 0.84 -10.66 16.40
C LYS A 312 0.70 -10.80 17.92
N GLU A 313 0.05 -9.84 18.58
CA GLU A 313 -0.26 -9.94 20.01
C GLU A 313 -1.25 -11.08 20.31
N ALA A 314 -2.28 -11.27 19.47
CA ALA A 314 -3.22 -12.37 19.59
C ALA A 314 -2.53 -13.75 19.49
N CYS A 315 -1.58 -13.92 18.56
CA CYS A 315 -0.80 -15.15 18.44
C CYS A 315 0.03 -15.46 19.70
N ASN A 316 0.42 -14.44 20.46
CA ASN A 316 1.12 -14.62 21.74
C ASN A 316 0.16 -14.82 22.93
N TYR A 317 -1.07 -14.31 22.83
CA TYR A 317 -2.07 -14.34 23.90
C TYR A 317 -2.80 -15.69 23.97
N TYR A 318 -3.20 -16.26 22.84
CA TYR A 318 -3.98 -17.49 22.77
C TYR A 318 -3.11 -18.76 22.69
N LYS A 319 -3.71 -19.92 22.97
CA LYS A 319 -2.99 -21.21 22.91
C LYS A 319 -2.64 -21.57 21.45
N PRO A 320 -1.58 -22.37 21.21
CA PRO A 320 -1.14 -22.72 19.84
C PRO A 320 -2.21 -23.33 18.92
N HIS A 321 -3.19 -24.06 19.46
CA HIS A 321 -4.28 -24.62 18.64
C HIS A 321 -5.37 -23.58 18.29
N GLN A 322 -5.41 -22.42 18.96
CA GLN A 322 -6.43 -21.38 18.79
C GLN A 322 -6.02 -20.29 17.78
N ILE A 323 -4.77 -20.28 17.31
CA ILE A 323 -4.19 -19.15 16.57
C ILE A 323 -4.11 -19.33 15.05
N GLN A 324 -4.54 -20.47 14.50
CA GLN A 324 -4.39 -20.78 13.06
C GLN A 324 -4.99 -19.70 12.14
N ILE A 325 -6.16 -19.15 12.52
CA ILE A 325 -6.81 -18.06 11.78
C ILE A 325 -5.97 -16.77 11.85
N PHE A 326 -5.45 -16.43 13.03
CA PHE A 326 -4.67 -15.20 13.25
C PHE A 326 -3.33 -15.26 12.51
N GLU A 327 -2.65 -16.41 12.53
CA GLU A 327 -1.42 -16.64 11.77
C GLU A 327 -1.65 -16.52 10.26
N ALA A 328 -2.71 -17.14 9.74
CA ALA A 328 -3.05 -17.06 8.32
C ALA A 328 -3.37 -15.62 7.88
N LEU A 329 -4.10 -14.85 8.70
CA LEU A 329 -4.35 -13.43 8.47
C LEU A 329 -3.06 -12.61 8.51
N LEU A 330 -2.21 -12.82 9.52
CA LEU A 330 -0.97 -12.08 9.69
C LEU A 330 -0.01 -12.29 8.51
N GLU A 331 0.19 -13.54 8.10
CA GLU A 331 1.05 -13.88 6.96
C GLU A 331 0.52 -13.28 5.66
N ASN A 332 -0.79 -13.38 5.44
CA ASN A 332 -1.41 -12.81 4.25
C ASN A 332 -1.28 -11.27 4.20
N LEU A 333 -1.42 -10.60 5.35
CA LEU A 333 -1.30 -9.16 5.45
C LEU A 333 0.11 -8.62 5.20
N LYS A 334 1.17 -9.42 5.38
CA LYS A 334 2.54 -9.01 4.98
C LYS A 334 2.63 -8.66 3.49
N ARG A 335 1.86 -9.37 2.66
CA ARG A 335 1.78 -9.20 1.20
C ARG A 335 0.64 -8.26 0.76
N PHE A 336 -0.08 -7.67 1.72
CA PHE A 336 -1.18 -6.74 1.45
C PHE A 336 -0.65 -5.34 1.16
N ALA A 337 -0.82 -4.88 -0.08
CA ALA A 337 -0.45 -3.53 -0.51
C ALA A 337 0.97 -3.10 -0.08
N THR A 338 1.20 -1.79 0.03
CA THR A 338 2.47 -1.18 0.45
C THR A 338 2.35 -0.69 1.90
N ASN A 339 3.48 -0.40 2.56
CA ASN A 339 3.48 0.14 3.94
C ASN A 339 2.64 1.42 4.06
N GLN A 340 2.78 2.35 3.11
CA GLN A 340 2.04 3.61 3.05
C GLN A 340 0.52 3.37 2.99
N ILE A 341 0.10 2.39 2.19
CA ILE A 341 -1.32 2.02 2.07
C ILE A 341 -1.78 1.29 3.33
N ARG A 342 -1.01 0.35 3.90
CA ARG A 342 -1.40 -0.36 5.13
C ARG A 342 -1.57 0.56 6.34
N ASN A 343 -0.78 1.64 6.39
CA ASN A 343 -0.86 2.63 7.46
C ASN A 343 -2.12 3.51 7.42
N THR A 344 -2.85 3.51 6.30
CA THR A 344 -4.01 4.39 6.10
C THR A 344 -5.29 3.63 5.75
N SER A 345 -5.20 2.56 4.95
CA SER A 345 -6.30 1.65 4.65
C SER A 345 -6.79 0.92 5.90
N THR A 346 -8.10 0.67 5.96
CA THR A 346 -8.78 0.10 7.14
C THR A 346 -9.54 -1.17 6.81
N LEU A 347 -9.85 -1.97 7.83
CA LEU A 347 -10.61 -3.22 7.66
C LEU A 347 -11.96 -2.96 7.00
N ALA A 348 -12.75 -2.02 7.53
CA ALA A 348 -14.04 -1.65 6.97
C ALA A 348 -13.92 -1.19 5.53
N GLY A 349 -12.94 -0.33 5.23
CA GLY A 349 -12.71 0.15 3.87
C GLY A 349 -12.46 -1.00 2.89
N ASN A 350 -11.74 -2.05 3.32
CA ASN A 350 -11.51 -3.21 2.48
C ASN A 350 -12.74 -4.13 2.33
N ILE A 351 -13.44 -4.42 3.44
CA ILE A 351 -14.64 -5.28 3.47
C ILE A 351 -15.77 -4.66 2.63
N ILE A 352 -16.02 -3.37 2.81
CA ILE A 352 -17.09 -2.64 2.12
C ILE A 352 -16.76 -2.40 0.64
N ALA A 353 -15.48 -2.17 0.30
CA ALA A 353 -15.09 -2.03 -1.11
C ALA A 353 -15.33 -3.30 -1.93
N ASN A 354 -15.49 -4.47 -1.27
CA ASN A 354 -15.89 -5.75 -1.87
C ASN A 354 -15.16 -6.07 -3.19
N SER A 355 -13.85 -5.81 -3.24
CA SER A 355 -13.06 -6.15 -4.42
C SER A 355 -13.04 -7.67 -4.60
N SER A 356 -13.29 -8.13 -5.83
CA SER A 356 -13.20 -9.56 -6.19
C SER A 356 -11.84 -10.18 -5.91
N THR A 357 -10.81 -9.35 -5.76
CA THR A 357 -9.42 -9.73 -5.49
C THR A 357 -8.95 -9.23 -4.12
N SER A 358 -9.88 -8.97 -3.20
CA SER A 358 -9.52 -8.65 -1.81
C SER A 358 -8.75 -9.81 -1.19
N ASP A 359 -7.62 -9.51 -0.57
CA ASP A 359 -6.83 -10.52 0.15
C ASP A 359 -7.40 -10.82 1.54
N LEU A 360 -8.26 -9.96 2.10
CA LEU A 360 -8.81 -10.14 3.46
C LEU A 360 -10.09 -10.97 3.49
N ILE A 361 -11.01 -10.67 2.57
CA ILE A 361 -12.36 -11.24 2.57
C ILE A 361 -12.35 -12.78 2.51
N PRO A 362 -11.51 -13.46 1.71
CA PRO A 362 -11.49 -14.93 1.68
C PRO A 362 -11.21 -15.55 3.06
N LEU A 363 -10.31 -14.95 3.85
CA LEU A 363 -10.00 -15.42 5.21
C LEU A 363 -11.09 -15.09 6.22
N LEU A 364 -11.72 -13.91 6.12
CA LEU A 364 -12.84 -13.55 6.99
C LEU A 364 -14.06 -14.46 6.74
N LEU A 365 -14.26 -14.89 5.49
CA LEU A 365 -15.28 -15.86 5.11
C LEU A 365 -14.92 -17.28 5.57
N SER A 366 -13.70 -17.75 5.32
CA SER A 366 -13.29 -19.11 5.69
C SER A 366 -13.21 -19.31 7.20
N SER A 367 -12.93 -18.25 7.96
CA SER A 367 -12.93 -18.23 9.43
C SER A 367 -14.32 -18.05 10.06
N LYS A 368 -15.38 -17.85 9.27
CA LYS A 368 -16.74 -17.57 9.76
C LYS A 368 -16.76 -16.37 10.74
N SER A 369 -15.99 -15.32 10.44
CA SER A 369 -15.97 -14.08 11.21
C SER A 369 -17.38 -13.46 11.33
N ILE A 370 -17.61 -12.66 12.38
CA ILE A 370 -18.89 -11.99 12.63
C ILE A 370 -18.72 -10.49 12.51
N PHE A 371 -19.58 -9.83 11.74
CA PHE A 371 -19.60 -8.39 11.55
C PHE A 371 -20.72 -7.77 12.38
N SER A 372 -20.44 -6.65 13.04
CA SER A 372 -21.42 -5.88 13.79
C SER A 372 -21.85 -4.67 12.97
N LEU A 373 -23.13 -4.66 12.58
CA LEU A 373 -23.76 -3.57 11.86
C LEU A 373 -24.56 -2.71 12.81
N THR A 374 -24.36 -1.40 12.73
CA THR A 374 -24.96 -0.45 13.65
C THR A 374 -25.64 0.69 12.89
N SER A 375 -26.80 1.12 13.38
CA SER A 375 -27.50 2.31 12.91
C SER A 375 -28.18 3.03 14.05
N LEU A 376 -28.67 4.25 13.78
CA LEU A 376 -29.57 4.99 14.66
C LEU A 376 -31.02 4.73 14.25
N GLN A 377 -31.83 4.18 15.14
CA GLN A 377 -33.28 3.99 14.94
C GLN A 377 -34.04 4.72 16.02
N SER A 378 -34.87 5.70 15.65
CA SER A 378 -35.70 6.48 16.59
C SER A 378 -34.91 6.99 17.81
N THR A 379 -33.72 7.55 17.57
CA THR A 379 -32.74 8.06 18.57
C THR A 379 -31.99 7.02 19.40
N LEU A 380 -32.26 5.72 19.24
CA LEU A 380 -31.53 4.65 19.92
C LEU A 380 -30.51 3.99 18.98
N LYS A 381 -29.30 3.75 19.50
CA LYS A 381 -28.28 2.94 18.80
C LYS A 381 -28.75 1.49 18.78
N LYS A 382 -28.89 0.91 17.59
CA LYS A 382 -29.19 -0.51 17.40
C LYS A 382 -28.01 -1.17 16.70
N SER A 383 -27.54 -2.27 17.26
CA SER A 383 -26.49 -3.10 16.66
C SER A 383 -27.01 -4.51 16.43
N ARG A 384 -26.61 -5.13 15.31
CA ARG A 384 -26.92 -6.52 14.99
C ARG A 384 -25.67 -7.26 14.49
N PRO A 385 -25.42 -8.50 14.96
CA PRO A 385 -24.37 -9.34 14.41
C PRO A 385 -24.81 -9.97 13.08
N ILE A 386 -23.87 -10.10 12.15
CA ILE A 386 -24.05 -10.78 10.87
C ILE A 386 -22.83 -11.66 10.59
N PRO A 387 -23.02 -12.98 10.40
CA PRO A 387 -21.95 -13.85 9.93
C PRO A 387 -21.39 -13.38 8.59
N SER A 388 -20.08 -13.41 8.41
CA SER A 388 -19.41 -12.97 7.17
C SER A 388 -19.96 -13.68 5.94
N VAL A 389 -20.29 -14.96 6.06
CA VAL A 389 -20.89 -15.79 4.99
C VAL A 389 -22.26 -15.31 4.52
N SER A 390 -22.95 -14.48 5.29
CA SER A 390 -24.26 -13.90 4.98
C SER A 390 -24.18 -12.40 4.69
N PHE A 391 -22.99 -11.80 4.74
CA PHE A 391 -22.84 -10.36 4.61
C PHE A 391 -23.00 -9.87 3.16
N TRP A 392 -22.38 -10.56 2.20
CA TRP A 392 -22.46 -10.23 0.79
C TRP A 392 -23.60 -11.00 0.12
N THR A 393 -24.48 -10.29 -0.58
CA THR A 393 -25.67 -10.85 -1.24
C THR A 393 -25.51 -10.95 -2.75
N GLY A 394 -24.46 -10.33 -3.32
CA GLY A 394 -24.18 -10.36 -4.74
C GLY A 394 -22.98 -9.49 -5.12
N TYR A 395 -22.78 -9.30 -6.42
CA TYR A 395 -21.73 -8.42 -6.92
C TYR A 395 -22.03 -6.96 -6.55
N ASN A 396 -21.11 -6.31 -5.85
CA ASN A 396 -21.27 -4.95 -5.31
C ASN A 396 -22.53 -4.77 -4.45
N GLN A 397 -23.01 -5.84 -3.81
CA GLN A 397 -24.18 -5.82 -2.93
C GLN A 397 -23.84 -6.46 -1.60
N ASP A 398 -24.27 -5.82 -0.52
CA ASP A 398 -24.17 -6.32 0.84
C ASP A 398 -25.53 -6.17 1.57
N CYS A 399 -25.66 -6.84 2.71
CA CYS A 399 -26.91 -6.92 3.48
C CYS A 399 -27.18 -5.72 4.39
N ARG A 400 -26.39 -4.64 4.28
CA ARG A 400 -26.59 -3.45 5.12
C ARG A 400 -27.75 -2.63 4.60
N GLU A 401 -28.54 -2.12 5.53
CA GLU A 401 -29.43 -0.99 5.24
C GLU A 401 -28.60 0.26 4.98
N ILE A 402 -29.12 1.19 4.19
CA ILE A 402 -28.37 2.38 3.77
C ILE A 402 -27.90 3.27 4.93
N SER A 403 -28.62 3.23 6.06
CA SER A 403 -28.30 3.93 7.32
C SER A 403 -27.29 3.19 8.20
N GLU A 404 -26.98 1.92 7.90
CA GLU A 404 -26.10 1.10 8.70
C GLU A 404 -24.62 1.29 8.34
N ILE A 405 -23.78 1.14 9.36
CA ILE A 405 -22.33 1.17 9.26
C ILE A 405 -21.74 -0.11 9.87
N LEU A 406 -20.58 -0.52 9.36
CA LEU A 406 -19.80 -1.61 9.94
C LEU A 406 -18.99 -1.03 11.12
N GLU A 407 -19.33 -1.41 12.34
CA GLU A 407 -18.72 -0.89 13.58
C GLU A 407 -17.56 -1.77 14.06
N ASN A 408 -17.74 -3.09 14.07
CA ASN A 408 -16.78 -4.03 14.64
C ASN A 408 -16.75 -5.37 13.88
N ILE A 409 -15.60 -6.03 13.91
CA ILE A 409 -15.37 -7.35 13.32
C ILE A 409 -14.86 -8.28 14.41
N PHE A 410 -15.53 -9.39 14.61
CA PHE A 410 -15.12 -10.46 15.51
C PHE A 410 -14.54 -11.62 14.71
N ILE A 411 -13.30 -11.99 15.03
CA ILE A 411 -12.57 -13.09 14.39
C ILE A 411 -12.43 -14.21 15.44
N PRO A 412 -13.04 -15.38 15.24
CA PRO A 412 -13.03 -16.44 16.24
C PRO A 412 -11.63 -17.07 16.39
N CYS A 413 -11.38 -17.63 17.57
CA CYS A 413 -10.29 -18.57 17.77
C CYS A 413 -10.49 -19.83 16.91
N SER A 414 -9.40 -20.45 16.51
CA SER A 414 -9.45 -21.72 15.80
C SER A 414 -9.88 -22.87 16.71
N ASN A 415 -10.71 -23.77 16.20
CA ASN A 415 -11.13 -24.99 16.89
C ASN A 415 -9.98 -25.99 16.94
N HIS A 416 -10.05 -26.93 17.88
CA HIS A 416 -9.09 -28.05 17.93
C HIS A 416 -9.15 -28.86 16.62
N GLY A 417 -8.01 -29.15 16.02
CA GLY A 417 -7.93 -29.84 14.72
C GLY A 417 -8.37 -28.99 13.52
N GLN A 418 -8.58 -27.68 13.69
CA GLN A 418 -8.81 -26.77 12.59
C GLN A 418 -7.49 -26.29 11.99
N TYR A 419 -7.38 -26.36 10.66
CA TYR A 419 -6.26 -25.83 9.90
C TYR A 419 -6.76 -24.74 8.96
N VAL A 420 -6.05 -23.62 8.91
CA VAL A 420 -6.40 -22.47 8.07
C VAL A 420 -5.17 -21.97 7.33
N ARG A 421 -5.26 -21.78 6.03
CA ARG A 421 -4.19 -21.22 5.19
C ARG A 421 -4.71 -20.16 4.23
N ALA A 422 -3.81 -19.26 3.88
CA ALA A 422 -4.05 -18.20 2.92
C ALA A 422 -3.09 -18.34 1.74
N TYR A 423 -3.62 -18.29 0.52
CA TYR A 423 -2.81 -18.33 -0.69
C TYR A 423 -3.07 -17.09 -1.54
N LYS A 424 -2.04 -16.58 -2.18
CA LYS A 424 -2.11 -15.42 -3.06
C LYS A 424 -1.13 -15.61 -4.20
N GLN A 425 -1.63 -15.49 -5.42
CA GLN A 425 -0.79 -15.34 -6.60
C GLN A 425 -1.04 -13.97 -7.21
N SER A 426 0.04 -13.24 -7.49
CA SER A 426 -0.01 -11.91 -8.11
C SER A 426 1.13 -11.76 -9.12
N LYS A 427 1.15 -10.65 -9.88
CA LYS A 427 2.22 -10.36 -10.85
C LYS A 427 3.55 -10.02 -10.18
N LYS A 428 3.50 -9.54 -8.94
CA LYS A 428 4.65 -9.25 -8.07
C LYS A 428 4.34 -9.75 -6.67
N HIS A 429 5.37 -10.14 -5.92
CA HIS A 429 5.18 -10.71 -4.59
C HIS A 429 4.61 -9.71 -3.57
N TYR A 430 5.03 -8.44 -3.63
CA TYR A 430 4.53 -7.34 -2.78
C TYR A 430 3.84 -6.24 -3.60
N GLY A 431 2.97 -5.45 -2.95
CA GLY A 431 2.37 -4.25 -3.54
C GLY A 431 1.51 -4.50 -4.79
N SER A 432 0.97 -5.71 -4.97
CA SER A 432 0.22 -6.11 -6.16
C SER A 432 -1.12 -6.73 -5.80
N ARG A 433 -2.15 -6.46 -6.61
CA ARG A 433 -3.46 -7.12 -6.52
C ARG A 433 -3.32 -8.59 -6.89
N ALA A 434 -4.09 -9.45 -6.24
CA ALA A 434 -4.13 -10.87 -6.57
C ALA A 434 -4.68 -11.09 -7.99
N ILE A 435 -4.13 -12.10 -8.69
CA ILE A 435 -4.76 -12.74 -9.84
C ILE A 435 -5.83 -13.69 -9.31
N VAL A 436 -5.42 -14.61 -8.43
CA VAL A 436 -6.29 -15.45 -7.60
C VAL A 436 -5.72 -15.46 -6.18
N ASN A 437 -6.60 -15.42 -5.19
CA ASN A 437 -6.25 -15.65 -3.80
C ASN A 437 -7.28 -16.59 -3.15
N ALA A 438 -6.93 -17.16 -1.99
CA ALA A 438 -7.76 -18.11 -1.30
C ALA A 438 -7.63 -18.01 0.21
N GLY A 439 -8.75 -18.24 0.90
CA GLY A 439 -8.82 -18.56 2.32
C GLY A 439 -9.39 -19.96 2.45
N LEU A 440 -8.59 -20.91 2.93
CA LEU A 440 -8.95 -22.32 3.00
C LEU A 440 -8.95 -22.76 4.46
N SER A 441 -10.02 -23.43 4.88
CA SER A 441 -10.15 -24.00 6.22
C SER A 441 -10.68 -25.42 6.18
N VAL A 442 -10.12 -26.29 7.01
CA VAL A 442 -10.63 -27.64 7.28
C VAL A 442 -10.58 -27.93 8.78
N VAL A 443 -11.57 -28.63 9.32
CA VAL A 443 -11.57 -29.17 10.67
C VAL A 443 -11.47 -30.68 10.57
N LEU A 444 -10.43 -31.26 11.17
CA LEU A 444 -10.19 -32.70 11.15
C LEU A 444 -10.54 -33.34 12.50
N ARG A 445 -11.16 -34.51 12.43
CA ARG A 445 -11.32 -35.41 13.58
C ARG A 445 -10.00 -36.14 13.86
N HIS A 446 -9.90 -36.78 15.03
CA HIS A 446 -8.72 -37.54 15.43
C HIS A 446 -8.32 -38.66 14.46
N ASN A 447 -9.27 -39.20 13.68
CA ASN A 447 -9.03 -40.22 12.66
C ASN A 447 -8.75 -39.63 11.26
N SER A 448 -8.35 -38.36 11.18
CA SER A 448 -8.09 -37.62 9.95
C SER A 448 -9.30 -37.45 9.03
N HIS A 449 -10.52 -37.75 9.48
CA HIS A 449 -11.72 -37.50 8.69
C HIS A 449 -12.14 -36.03 8.80
N VAL A 450 -12.56 -35.46 7.68
CA VAL A 450 -13.01 -34.07 7.62
C VAL A 450 -14.36 -33.92 8.30
N GLN A 451 -14.43 -33.06 9.30
CA GLN A 451 -15.67 -32.66 9.96
C GLN A 451 -16.33 -31.49 9.24
N GLU A 452 -15.54 -30.46 8.90
CA GLU A 452 -16.00 -29.25 8.24
C GLU A 452 -14.92 -28.77 7.26
N ALA A 453 -15.35 -28.15 6.16
CA ALA A 453 -14.49 -27.48 5.20
C ALA A 453 -15.11 -26.16 4.75
N CYS A 454 -14.27 -25.16 4.47
CA CYS A 454 -14.67 -23.91 3.86
C CYS A 454 -13.57 -23.43 2.91
N PHE A 455 -13.87 -23.37 1.62
CA PHE A 455 -12.93 -23.04 0.56
C PHE A 455 -13.42 -21.79 -0.17
N VAL A 456 -12.70 -20.69 0.04
CA VAL A 456 -13.09 -19.37 -0.48
C VAL A 456 -12.02 -18.85 -1.41
N PHE A 457 -12.41 -18.36 -2.58
CA PHE A 457 -11.50 -17.89 -3.63
C PHE A 457 -11.89 -16.50 -4.13
N GLY A 458 -10.90 -15.62 -4.24
CA GLY A 458 -11.01 -14.35 -4.97
C GLY A 458 -10.35 -14.45 -6.34
N GLY A 459 -10.74 -13.55 -7.26
CA GLY A 459 -10.26 -13.51 -8.64
C GLY A 459 -10.92 -14.52 -9.58
N MET A 460 -11.87 -15.33 -9.09
CA MET A 460 -12.59 -16.31 -9.92
C MET A 460 -13.80 -15.70 -10.62
N SER A 461 -14.41 -14.65 -10.07
CA SER A 461 -15.54 -13.98 -10.70
C SER A 461 -15.50 -12.48 -10.42
N ARG A 462 -16.59 -11.77 -10.74
CA ARG A 462 -16.77 -10.38 -10.30
C ARG A 462 -16.94 -10.26 -8.77
N ALA A 463 -17.23 -11.36 -8.08
CA ALA A 463 -17.29 -11.45 -6.62
C ALA A 463 -16.35 -12.55 -6.10
N ILE A 464 -16.11 -12.53 -4.80
CA ILE A 464 -15.45 -13.62 -4.08
C ILE A 464 -16.43 -14.78 -3.96
N VAL A 465 -15.97 -16.00 -4.18
CA VAL A 465 -16.80 -17.20 -4.31
C VAL A 465 -16.38 -18.30 -3.37
N ARG A 466 -17.33 -19.11 -2.93
CA ARG A 466 -17.10 -20.38 -2.23
C ARG A 466 -17.13 -21.55 -3.20
N ALA A 467 -16.60 -22.70 -2.78
CA ALA A 467 -16.70 -23.96 -3.50
C ALA A 467 -17.61 -24.96 -2.74
N PRO A 468 -18.92 -24.70 -2.62
CA PRO A 468 -19.83 -25.56 -1.85
C PRO A 468 -19.87 -27.02 -2.32
N ASN A 469 -19.69 -27.32 -3.61
CA ASN A 469 -19.70 -28.71 -4.08
C ASN A 469 -18.46 -29.46 -3.59
N ALA A 470 -17.29 -28.82 -3.69
CA ALA A 470 -16.04 -29.34 -3.15
C ALA A 470 -16.09 -29.49 -1.61
N GLU A 471 -16.66 -28.50 -0.91
CA GLU A 471 -16.86 -28.53 0.55
C GLU A 471 -17.77 -29.69 0.96
N ASN A 472 -18.90 -29.90 0.27
CA ASN A 472 -19.83 -30.99 0.58
C ASN A 472 -19.23 -32.37 0.30
N PHE A 473 -18.46 -32.50 -0.78
CA PHE A 473 -17.80 -33.75 -1.15
C PHE A 473 -16.78 -34.21 -0.10
N ILE A 474 -15.98 -33.27 0.40
CA ILE A 474 -14.84 -33.62 1.26
C ILE A 474 -15.27 -33.95 2.70
N VAL A 475 -16.40 -33.43 3.17
CA VAL A 475 -16.93 -33.74 4.51
C VAL A 475 -17.15 -35.24 4.65
N GLY A 476 -16.62 -35.81 5.73
CA GLY A 476 -16.66 -37.24 6.02
C GLY A 476 -15.61 -38.08 5.29
N LYS A 477 -14.85 -37.53 4.34
CA LYS A 477 -13.72 -38.22 3.70
C LYS A 477 -12.48 -38.18 4.58
N ARG A 478 -11.56 -39.11 4.36
CA ARG A 478 -10.26 -39.16 5.05
C ARG A 478 -9.26 -38.22 4.34
N TRP A 479 -8.72 -37.27 5.08
CA TRP A 479 -7.63 -36.42 4.61
C TRP A 479 -6.33 -37.23 4.46
N GLY A 480 -5.55 -36.92 3.42
CA GLY A 480 -4.33 -37.67 3.06
C GLY A 480 -4.54 -38.88 2.14
N ASP A 481 -5.78 -39.20 1.74
CA ASP A 481 -6.05 -40.18 0.68
C ASP A 481 -5.93 -39.54 -0.71
N GLU A 482 -4.97 -39.99 -1.52
CA GLU A 482 -4.70 -39.43 -2.85
C GLU A 482 -5.90 -39.55 -3.81
N ASN A 483 -6.70 -40.62 -3.72
CA ASN A 483 -7.90 -40.75 -4.56
C ASN A 483 -8.96 -39.69 -4.22
N VAL A 484 -9.02 -39.27 -2.95
CA VAL A 484 -9.91 -38.20 -2.49
C VAL A 484 -9.42 -36.85 -3.00
N LEU A 485 -8.10 -36.63 -3.03
CA LEU A 485 -7.51 -35.42 -3.60
C LEU A 485 -7.80 -35.31 -5.11
N GLU A 486 -7.63 -36.40 -5.87
CA GLU A 486 -7.92 -36.42 -7.31
C GLU A 486 -9.38 -36.07 -7.61
N GLN A 487 -10.32 -36.71 -6.92
CA GLN A 487 -11.76 -36.42 -7.07
C GLN A 487 -12.10 -34.98 -6.63
N LEU A 488 -11.48 -34.47 -5.56
CA LEU A 488 -11.67 -33.08 -5.13
C LEU A 488 -11.22 -32.09 -6.21
N ILE A 489 -10.10 -32.37 -6.88
CA ILE A 489 -9.58 -31.55 -7.97
C ILE A 489 -10.54 -31.54 -9.17
N GLU A 490 -11.09 -32.70 -9.55
CA GLU A 490 -12.08 -32.81 -10.63
C GLU A 490 -13.33 -31.99 -10.32
N ILE A 491 -13.88 -32.11 -9.11
CA ILE A 491 -15.06 -31.36 -8.67
C ILE A 491 -14.80 -29.85 -8.71
N LEU A 492 -13.64 -29.39 -8.22
CA LEU A 492 -13.27 -27.97 -8.29
C LEU A 492 -13.15 -27.45 -9.72
N TYR A 493 -12.62 -28.28 -10.63
CA TYR A 493 -12.48 -27.92 -12.04
C TYR A 493 -13.84 -27.75 -12.72
N GLU A 494 -14.81 -28.63 -12.38
CA GLU A 494 -16.19 -28.57 -12.86
C GLU A 494 -16.99 -27.43 -12.22
N GLU A 495 -16.81 -27.18 -10.93
CA GLU A 495 -17.51 -26.13 -10.17
C GLU A 495 -17.15 -24.73 -10.68
N PHE A 496 -15.88 -24.50 -11.02
CA PHE A 496 -15.42 -23.21 -11.55
C PHE A 496 -15.34 -23.20 -13.08
N GLN A 497 -16.48 -23.12 -13.77
CA GLN A 497 -16.52 -22.88 -15.22
C GLN A 497 -16.36 -21.39 -15.57
N LEU A 498 -15.10 -20.96 -15.69
CA LEU A 498 -14.75 -19.60 -16.12
C LEU A 498 -14.85 -19.44 -17.64
N SER A 499 -15.62 -18.46 -18.09
CA SER A 499 -15.61 -18.01 -19.48
C SER A 499 -14.26 -17.37 -19.85
N PHE A 500 -13.85 -17.44 -21.12
CA PHE A 500 -12.64 -16.74 -21.60
C PHE A 500 -12.71 -15.21 -21.44
N SER A 501 -13.91 -14.65 -21.26
CA SER A 501 -14.15 -13.23 -20.98
C SER A 501 -14.11 -12.87 -19.49
N VAL A 502 -13.59 -13.77 -18.62
CA VAL A 502 -13.38 -13.47 -17.21
C VAL A 502 -12.57 -12.18 -17.05
N THR A 503 -12.94 -11.35 -16.08
CA THR A 503 -12.25 -10.09 -15.81
C THR A 503 -10.79 -10.36 -15.46
N GLY A 504 -9.86 -9.75 -16.21
CA GLY A 504 -8.42 -10.00 -16.10
C GLY A 504 -7.88 -11.04 -17.10
N GLY A 505 -8.74 -11.79 -17.79
CA GLY A 505 -8.37 -12.83 -18.74
C GLY A 505 -7.81 -14.09 -18.05
N MET A 506 -7.03 -14.89 -18.79
CA MET A 506 -6.29 -16.04 -18.24
C MET A 506 -7.15 -17.08 -17.51
N ALA A 507 -8.38 -17.35 -17.98
CA ALA A 507 -9.33 -18.26 -17.34
C ALA A 507 -8.72 -19.63 -16.95
N THR A 508 -7.95 -20.25 -17.86
CA THR A 508 -7.25 -21.52 -17.58
C THR A 508 -6.27 -21.39 -16.41
N TYR A 509 -5.50 -20.31 -16.36
CA TYR A 509 -4.53 -20.07 -15.29
C TYR A 509 -5.23 -19.85 -13.94
N HIS A 510 -6.37 -19.15 -13.92
CA HIS A 510 -7.16 -18.99 -12.70
C HIS A 510 -7.63 -20.33 -12.13
N LYS A 511 -8.17 -21.21 -12.99
CA LYS A 511 -8.55 -22.58 -12.59
C LYS A 511 -7.36 -23.39 -12.08
N THR A 512 -6.22 -23.34 -12.78
CA THR A 512 -4.99 -24.04 -12.36
C THR A 512 -4.48 -23.54 -11.01
N LEU A 513 -4.60 -22.24 -10.71
CA LEU A 513 -4.20 -21.69 -9.41
C LEU A 513 -5.09 -22.19 -8.28
N VAL A 514 -6.41 -22.29 -8.48
CA VAL A 514 -7.32 -22.88 -7.48
C VAL A 514 -6.91 -24.31 -7.14
N ILE A 515 -6.65 -25.12 -8.16
CA ILE A 515 -6.18 -26.51 -8.00
C ILE A 515 -4.83 -26.52 -7.27
N GLY A 516 -3.88 -25.66 -7.68
CA GLY A 516 -2.57 -25.55 -7.05
C GLY A 516 -2.65 -25.14 -5.57
N PHE A 517 -3.56 -24.24 -5.21
CA PHE A 517 -3.76 -23.83 -3.82
C PHE A 517 -4.37 -24.95 -2.97
N ILE A 518 -5.36 -25.68 -3.50
CA ILE A 518 -5.94 -26.83 -2.80
C ILE A 518 -4.94 -27.96 -2.64
N ASN A 519 -4.14 -28.25 -3.66
CA ASN A 519 -3.07 -29.24 -3.59
C ASN A 519 -2.01 -28.85 -2.54
N LYS A 520 -1.55 -27.59 -2.53
CA LYS A 520 -0.64 -27.09 -1.48
C LYS A 520 -1.26 -27.19 -0.09
N PHE A 521 -2.54 -26.84 0.06
CA PHE A 521 -3.25 -26.93 1.32
C PHE A 521 -3.39 -28.37 1.81
N TRP A 522 -3.68 -29.30 0.89
CA TRP A 522 -3.78 -30.73 1.17
C TRP A 522 -2.52 -31.27 1.84
N TYR A 523 -1.37 -31.06 1.20
CA TYR A 523 -0.09 -31.56 1.69
C TYR A 523 0.41 -30.78 2.91
N ASP A 524 0.19 -29.46 2.99
CA ASP A 524 0.54 -28.67 4.17
C ASP A 524 -0.21 -29.15 5.42
N VAL A 525 -1.52 -29.41 5.30
CA VAL A 525 -2.33 -29.96 6.39
C VAL A 525 -1.94 -31.40 6.70
N THR A 526 -1.63 -32.22 5.68
CA THR A 526 -1.17 -33.61 5.86
C THR A 526 0.09 -33.66 6.73
N LYS A 527 1.04 -32.76 6.47
CA LYS A 527 2.25 -32.58 7.28
C LYS A 527 1.93 -32.02 8.66
N SER A 528 1.18 -30.92 8.73
CA SER A 528 0.88 -30.22 10.00
C SER A 528 0.05 -31.05 10.97
N ALA A 529 -0.78 -31.96 10.45
CA ALA A 529 -1.59 -32.89 11.23
C ALA A 529 -0.89 -34.23 11.49
N ASN A 530 0.37 -34.41 11.05
CA ASN A 530 1.14 -35.66 11.14
C ASN A 530 0.38 -36.88 10.61
N ILE A 531 -0.35 -36.72 9.50
CA ILE A 531 -1.15 -37.81 8.89
C ILE A 531 -0.25 -38.78 8.11
N ALA A 532 0.71 -38.25 7.36
CA ALA A 532 1.66 -39.02 6.57
C ALA A 532 2.97 -38.25 6.40
N THR A 533 4.06 -38.99 6.22
CA THR A 533 5.37 -38.42 5.83
C THR A 533 5.33 -38.08 4.35
N LEU A 534 5.67 -36.84 4.01
CA LEU A 534 5.71 -36.38 2.63
C LEU A 534 7.06 -36.75 1.98
N SER A 535 7.05 -36.93 0.65
CA SER A 535 8.31 -36.98 -0.09
C SER A 535 9.00 -35.60 -0.08
N PRO A 536 10.34 -35.55 -0.21
CA PRO A 536 11.07 -34.28 -0.23
C PRO A 536 10.58 -33.30 -1.32
N ASP A 537 10.16 -33.80 -2.48
CA ASP A 537 9.68 -32.96 -3.57
C ASP A 537 8.34 -32.29 -3.24
N ILE A 538 7.40 -33.03 -2.63
CA ILE A 538 6.13 -32.49 -2.18
C ILE A 538 6.35 -31.49 -1.04
N GLU A 539 7.22 -31.82 -0.09
CA GLU A 539 7.55 -30.94 1.02
C GLU A 539 8.16 -29.60 0.53
N ASN A 540 9.02 -29.63 -0.50
CA ASN A 540 9.53 -28.42 -1.12
C ASN A 540 8.43 -27.62 -1.84
N SER A 541 7.41 -28.28 -2.39
CA SER A 541 6.32 -27.64 -3.15
C SER A 541 5.35 -26.82 -2.27
N ILE A 542 5.19 -27.20 -1.00
CA ILE A 542 4.32 -26.49 -0.04
C ILE A 542 5.01 -25.26 0.58
N GLY A 543 6.33 -25.17 0.49
CA GLY A 543 7.11 -24.04 1.00
C GLY A 543 6.73 -22.70 0.35
N GLU A 544 6.85 -21.63 1.14
CA GLU A 544 6.70 -20.26 0.64
C GLU A 544 8.06 -19.70 0.17
N ILE A 545 8.07 -19.09 -1.01
CA ILE A 545 9.26 -18.38 -1.52
C ILE A 545 9.41 -17.08 -0.73
N LYS A 546 10.36 -17.05 0.20
CA LYS A 546 10.71 -15.86 0.95
C LYS A 546 11.89 -15.14 0.30
N ARG A 547 11.83 -13.81 0.27
CA ARG A 547 12.95 -12.98 -0.20
C ARG A 547 14.10 -13.10 0.81
N SER A 548 15.25 -13.60 0.37
CA SER A 548 16.49 -13.50 1.14
C SER A 548 17.04 -12.07 1.08
N ILE A 549 17.83 -11.67 2.09
CA ILE A 549 18.58 -10.41 2.06
C ILE A 549 19.42 -10.30 0.78
N SER A 550 19.31 -9.19 0.07
CA SER A 550 20.04 -8.96 -1.17
C SER A 550 21.56 -8.87 -0.95
N LYS A 551 22.34 -9.39 -1.89
CA LYS A 551 23.81 -9.29 -1.90
C LYS A 551 24.28 -9.00 -3.31
N GLY A 552 25.35 -8.22 -3.45
CA GLY A 552 25.95 -7.91 -4.73
C GLY A 552 27.35 -7.34 -4.59
N SER A 553 28.21 -7.62 -5.56
CA SER A 553 29.56 -7.06 -5.68
C SER A 553 29.70 -6.30 -7.00
N GLN A 554 30.59 -5.31 -7.02
CA GLN A 554 30.92 -4.54 -8.22
C GLN A 554 32.43 -4.42 -8.29
N THR A 555 32.98 -4.72 -9.47
CA THR A 555 34.40 -4.55 -9.75
C THR A 555 34.55 -3.36 -10.67
N ILE A 556 35.30 -2.36 -10.22
CA ILE A 556 35.61 -1.16 -11.01
C ILE A 556 37.10 -1.19 -11.32
N GLY A 557 37.48 -0.89 -12.57
CA GLY A 557 38.88 -0.79 -12.97
C GLY A 557 39.59 0.32 -12.18
N ARG A 558 40.90 0.15 -11.94
CA ARG A 558 41.69 1.15 -11.20
C ARG A 558 41.77 2.45 -12.02
N PRO A 559 41.29 3.59 -11.52
CA PRO A 559 41.54 4.86 -12.18
C PRO A 559 43.04 5.13 -12.20
N ASP A 560 43.52 5.71 -13.29
CA ASP A 560 44.88 6.24 -13.39
C ASP A 560 45.15 7.20 -12.21
N LYS A 561 46.28 7.03 -11.53
CA LYS A 561 46.63 7.82 -10.33
C LYS A 561 46.72 9.31 -10.64
N ASP A 562 47.09 9.64 -11.87
CA ASP A 562 47.29 11.02 -12.31
C ASP A 562 45.98 11.70 -12.73
N ASN A 563 44.91 10.93 -12.95
CA ASN A 563 43.59 11.47 -13.29
C ASN A 563 42.83 11.97 -12.06
N LYS A 564 42.56 13.28 -12.02
CA LYS A 564 41.83 13.89 -10.90
C LYS A 564 40.35 13.50 -10.86
N ILE A 565 39.71 13.28 -12.00
CA ILE A 565 38.25 13.11 -12.14
C ILE A 565 37.89 11.88 -12.97
N VAL A 566 38.47 11.74 -14.17
CA VAL A 566 38.13 10.65 -15.11
C VAL A 566 38.46 9.29 -14.49
N GLY A 567 37.51 8.36 -14.55
CA GLY A 567 37.63 7.02 -13.97
C GLY A 567 37.31 6.91 -12.48
N LYS A 568 37.08 8.01 -11.77
CA LYS A 568 36.69 7.98 -10.36
C LYS A 568 35.17 7.81 -10.21
N PRO A 569 34.69 7.06 -9.20
CA PRO A 569 33.26 6.87 -8.93
C PRO A 569 32.67 8.10 -8.23
N ILE A 570 32.64 9.24 -8.92
CA ILE A 570 32.09 10.49 -8.38
C ILE A 570 30.56 10.39 -8.41
N SER A 571 29.90 10.78 -7.30
CA SER A 571 28.45 10.82 -7.24
C SER A 571 27.88 11.80 -8.27
N TYR A 572 26.69 11.52 -8.77
CA TYR A 572 26.03 12.40 -9.75
C TYR A 572 25.87 13.82 -9.18
N ALA A 573 26.21 14.85 -9.96
CA ALA A 573 26.34 16.24 -9.47
C ALA A 573 25.05 16.78 -8.81
N SER A 574 23.87 16.35 -9.29
CA SER A 574 22.58 16.76 -8.72
C SER A 574 22.05 15.80 -7.66
N ALA A 575 22.74 14.69 -7.34
CA ALA A 575 22.22 13.68 -6.43
C ALA A 575 21.88 14.24 -5.04
N MET A 576 22.69 15.16 -4.50
CA MET A 576 22.38 15.82 -3.23
C MET A 576 21.10 16.68 -3.30
N LYS A 577 20.85 17.34 -4.43
CA LYS A 577 19.61 18.10 -4.64
C LYS A 577 18.41 17.16 -4.77
N GLN A 578 18.60 15.99 -5.38
CA GLN A 578 17.55 14.98 -5.54
C GLN A 578 17.17 14.33 -4.20
N THR A 579 18.15 14.01 -3.36
CA THR A 579 17.91 13.43 -2.02
C THR A 579 17.32 14.44 -1.03
N THR A 580 17.41 15.74 -1.32
CA THR A 580 16.86 16.81 -0.46
C THR A 580 15.58 17.44 -1.01
N GLY A 581 15.09 16.98 -2.16
CA GLY A 581 13.91 17.55 -2.82
C GLY A 581 14.15 18.91 -3.49
N GLN A 582 15.39 19.42 -3.52
CA GLN A 582 15.75 20.71 -4.11
C GLN A 582 16.05 20.64 -5.61
N ALA A 583 16.04 19.45 -6.22
CA ALA A 583 16.10 19.30 -7.66
C ALA A 583 14.76 19.72 -8.27
N ILE A 584 14.80 20.70 -9.18
CA ILE A 584 13.63 21.26 -9.86
C ILE A 584 13.39 20.49 -11.16
N TYR A 585 12.24 19.85 -11.26
CA TYR A 585 11.71 19.26 -12.49
C TYR A 585 10.69 20.20 -13.13
N LEU A 586 10.17 19.86 -14.32
CA LEU A 586 9.30 20.76 -15.09
C LEU A 586 8.08 21.26 -14.30
N ASP A 587 7.35 20.37 -13.63
CA ASP A 587 6.16 20.75 -12.84
C ASP A 587 6.51 21.37 -11.47
N ASP A 588 7.79 21.40 -11.10
CA ASP A 588 8.25 22.06 -9.88
C ASP A 588 8.59 23.55 -10.11
N ILE A 589 8.61 23.99 -11.36
CA ILE A 589 8.81 25.40 -11.71
C ILE A 589 7.63 26.20 -11.14
N PRO A 590 7.90 27.30 -10.41
CA PRO A 590 6.85 28.15 -9.86
C PRO A 590 5.89 28.62 -10.94
N LYS A 591 4.59 28.61 -10.61
CA LYS A 591 3.54 29.05 -11.52
C LYS A 591 3.63 30.54 -11.77
N ILE A 592 3.40 30.94 -13.02
CA ILE A 592 3.41 32.34 -13.44
C ILE A 592 1.97 32.86 -13.43
N GLU A 593 1.77 34.13 -13.09
CA GLU A 593 0.46 34.77 -13.17
C GLU A 593 -0.12 34.67 -14.60
N GLY A 594 -1.36 34.19 -14.70
CA GLY A 594 -2.01 33.94 -15.99
C GLY A 594 -1.64 32.63 -16.68
N GLU A 595 -0.79 31.78 -16.09
CA GLU A 595 -0.53 30.42 -16.58
C GLU A 595 -1.84 29.62 -16.62
N LEU A 596 -2.09 28.93 -17.75
CA LEU A 596 -3.25 28.07 -17.94
C LEU A 596 -2.84 26.59 -17.91
N TYR A 597 -3.79 25.74 -17.54
CA TYR A 597 -3.64 24.28 -17.63
C TYR A 597 -4.29 23.77 -18.92
N GLY A 598 -3.58 22.90 -19.64
CA GLY A 598 -4.12 22.15 -20.77
C GLY A 598 -4.44 20.71 -20.38
N ALA A 599 -5.54 20.17 -20.90
CA ALA A 599 -5.88 18.76 -20.80
C ALA A 599 -6.20 18.21 -22.20
N PHE A 600 -5.67 17.03 -22.51
CA PHE A 600 -5.94 16.37 -23.79
C PHE A 600 -7.25 15.59 -23.74
N VAL A 601 -8.09 15.76 -24.75
CA VAL A 601 -9.19 14.84 -25.07
C VAL A 601 -8.63 13.79 -26.03
N THR A 602 -8.87 12.50 -25.77
CA THR A 602 -8.28 11.42 -26.57
C THR A 602 -9.31 10.43 -27.08
N SER A 603 -9.02 9.85 -28.25
CA SER A 603 -9.87 8.81 -28.85
C SER A 603 -10.10 7.64 -27.90
N GLN A 604 -11.37 7.24 -27.75
CA GLN A 604 -11.79 6.01 -27.06
C GLN A 604 -11.99 4.83 -28.02
N LYS A 605 -11.68 5.01 -29.31
CA LYS A 605 -11.84 4.00 -30.36
C LYS A 605 -10.50 3.68 -30.99
N ALA A 606 -10.25 2.40 -31.24
CA ALA A 606 -9.03 1.95 -31.89
C ALA A 606 -8.98 2.39 -33.36
N HIS A 607 -10.10 2.37 -34.08
CA HIS A 607 -10.17 2.90 -35.43
C HIS A 607 -11.60 3.40 -35.70
N ALA A 608 -11.77 4.69 -36.00
CA ALA A 608 -13.08 5.27 -36.26
C ALA A 608 -13.01 6.57 -37.07
N LYS A 609 -14.11 6.92 -37.73
CA LYS A 609 -14.34 8.25 -38.31
C LYS A 609 -14.88 9.20 -37.25
N ILE A 610 -14.38 10.42 -37.23
CA ILE A 610 -14.90 11.53 -36.42
C ILE A 610 -16.04 12.17 -37.22
N LEU A 611 -17.27 11.97 -36.76
CA LEU A 611 -18.45 12.54 -37.42
C LEU A 611 -18.75 13.96 -36.93
N ASN A 612 -18.61 14.19 -35.63
CA ASN A 612 -18.88 15.48 -35.01
C ASN A 612 -18.10 15.64 -33.69
N ILE A 613 -17.77 16.88 -33.35
CA ILE A 613 -17.09 17.30 -32.13
C ILE A 613 -17.92 18.43 -31.51
N ASP A 614 -18.42 18.25 -30.29
CA ASP A 614 -19.20 19.27 -29.58
C ASP A 614 -18.56 19.61 -28.22
N PRO A 615 -17.80 20.72 -28.14
CA PRO A 615 -17.17 21.16 -26.89
C PRO A 615 -18.08 22.05 -26.04
N SER A 616 -19.35 22.27 -26.41
CA SER A 616 -20.24 23.25 -25.76
C SER A 616 -20.37 23.05 -24.24
N GLN A 617 -20.53 21.81 -23.80
CA GLN A 617 -20.60 21.49 -22.37
C GLN A 617 -19.30 21.80 -21.63
N ALA A 618 -18.15 21.50 -22.24
CA ALA A 618 -16.84 21.77 -21.66
C ALA A 618 -16.57 23.28 -21.56
N LEU A 619 -16.94 24.04 -22.58
CA LEU A 619 -16.78 25.51 -22.60
C LEU A 619 -17.63 26.22 -21.55
N ASN A 620 -18.73 25.61 -21.10
CA ASN A 620 -19.57 26.14 -20.03
C ASN A 620 -19.03 25.86 -18.62
N VAL A 621 -17.98 25.05 -18.47
CA VAL A 621 -17.37 24.76 -17.17
C VAL A 621 -16.59 25.99 -16.69
N PRO A 622 -16.82 26.49 -15.46
CA PRO A 622 -16.08 27.62 -14.91
C PRO A 622 -14.56 27.43 -14.97
N GLY A 623 -13.85 28.43 -15.50
CA GLY A 623 -12.39 28.42 -15.63
C GLY A 623 -11.88 27.92 -16.98
N VAL A 624 -12.69 27.24 -17.78
CA VAL A 624 -12.30 26.84 -19.14
C VAL A 624 -12.15 28.08 -20.03
N LYS A 625 -11.01 28.17 -20.72
CA LYS A 625 -10.66 29.32 -21.59
C LYS A 625 -10.85 29.06 -23.07
N GLY A 626 -10.88 27.79 -23.48
CA GLY A 626 -11.06 27.42 -24.87
C GLY A 626 -10.96 25.92 -25.09
N PHE A 627 -11.37 25.51 -26.28
CA PHE A 627 -11.18 24.18 -26.83
C PHE A 627 -10.46 24.36 -28.17
N PHE A 628 -9.38 23.60 -28.38
CA PHE A 628 -8.55 23.69 -29.57
C PHE A 628 -8.57 22.35 -30.28
N SER A 629 -8.71 22.38 -31.60
CA SER A 629 -8.89 21.25 -32.51
C SER A 629 -7.90 21.33 -33.68
N ALA A 630 -7.98 20.39 -34.63
CA ALA A 630 -7.21 20.44 -35.87
C ALA A 630 -7.41 21.76 -36.67
N LYS A 631 -8.57 22.41 -36.52
CA LYS A 631 -8.88 23.68 -37.20
C LYS A 631 -8.13 24.89 -36.62
N ASP A 632 -7.64 24.76 -35.40
CA ASP A 632 -7.01 25.83 -34.64
C ASP A 632 -5.47 25.80 -34.75
N VAL A 633 -4.93 24.82 -35.48
CA VAL A 633 -3.49 24.74 -35.77
C VAL A 633 -3.13 25.84 -36.77
N PRO A 634 -2.27 26.82 -36.40
CA PRO A 634 -1.95 27.95 -37.29
C PRO A 634 -1.09 27.54 -38.51
N GLY A 635 -0.47 26.36 -38.45
CA GLY A 635 0.40 25.83 -39.49
C GLY A 635 -0.10 24.50 -40.07
N LYS A 636 0.84 23.61 -40.42
CA LYS A 636 0.49 22.26 -40.86
C LYS A 636 0.06 21.42 -39.67
N ASN A 637 -1.11 20.82 -39.75
CA ASN A 637 -1.56 19.82 -38.77
C ASN A 637 -0.78 18.49 -38.90
N SER A 638 0.08 18.33 -39.90
CA SER A 638 0.96 17.17 -40.03
C SER A 638 2.28 17.36 -39.28
N TRP A 639 2.73 16.30 -38.61
CA TRP A 639 3.93 16.22 -37.78
C TRP A 639 4.58 14.84 -37.93
N GLY A 640 5.88 14.79 -37.70
CA GLY A 640 6.67 13.56 -37.60
C GLY A 640 8.15 13.87 -37.81
N PHE A 641 9.03 13.14 -37.13
CA PHE A 641 10.46 13.49 -37.08
C PHE A 641 11.17 13.31 -38.42
N ILE A 642 10.78 12.30 -39.20
CA ILE A 642 11.37 11.97 -40.51
C ILE A 642 10.33 12.15 -41.62
N ILE A 643 9.14 11.58 -41.43
CA ILE A 643 8.00 11.67 -42.36
C ILE A 643 6.85 12.33 -41.59
N PRO A 644 6.16 13.34 -42.15
CA PRO A 644 5.05 14.00 -41.48
C PRO A 644 3.75 13.21 -41.70
N ASP A 645 3.71 11.97 -41.20
CA ASP A 645 2.61 11.02 -41.36
C ASP A 645 1.64 10.99 -40.18
N GLU A 646 1.86 11.79 -39.14
CA GLU A 646 0.94 11.94 -38.02
C GLU A 646 0.27 13.30 -38.01
N GLU A 647 -1.00 13.34 -37.59
CA GLU A 647 -1.65 14.61 -37.27
C GLU A 647 -1.35 15.04 -35.83
N VAL A 648 -1.15 16.35 -35.59
CA VAL A 648 -1.06 16.91 -34.23
C VAL A 648 -2.39 16.68 -33.50
N PHE A 649 -3.49 17.02 -34.16
CA PHE A 649 -4.86 16.75 -33.71
C PHE A 649 -5.63 15.99 -34.78
N ALA A 650 -6.35 14.93 -34.40
CA ALA A 650 -7.12 14.16 -35.37
C ALA A 650 -8.18 15.04 -36.07
N SER A 651 -8.22 14.99 -37.40
CA SER A 651 -9.12 15.84 -38.20
C SER A 651 -10.35 15.09 -38.73
N LYS A 652 -10.19 13.82 -39.11
CA LYS A 652 -11.23 13.00 -39.76
C LYS A 652 -11.33 11.58 -39.21
N GLU A 653 -10.20 10.96 -38.93
CA GLU A 653 -10.12 9.55 -38.51
C GLU A 653 -9.13 9.40 -37.37
N VAL A 654 -9.39 8.42 -36.52
CA VAL A 654 -8.49 7.99 -35.44
C VAL A 654 -8.03 6.57 -35.73
N PHE A 655 -6.76 6.26 -35.49
CA PHE A 655 -6.14 4.96 -35.80
C PHE A 655 -5.64 4.21 -34.56
N TYR A 656 -5.83 4.78 -33.38
CA TYR A 656 -5.57 4.12 -32.10
C TYR A 656 -6.30 4.82 -30.94
N ILE A 657 -6.52 4.08 -29.85
CA ILE A 657 -6.98 4.64 -28.57
C ILE A 657 -5.87 5.54 -28.02
N GLY A 658 -6.21 6.76 -27.62
CA GLY A 658 -5.23 7.74 -27.11
C GLY A 658 -4.79 8.82 -28.10
N LYS A 659 -5.17 8.75 -29.39
CA LYS A 659 -4.89 9.83 -30.36
C LYS A 659 -5.46 11.16 -29.86
N PHE A 660 -4.66 12.23 -29.91
CA PHE A 660 -5.05 13.55 -29.42
C PHE A 660 -6.13 14.20 -30.29
N ASN A 661 -7.10 14.78 -29.58
CA ASN A 661 -8.31 15.44 -30.03
C ASN A 661 -9.35 14.56 -30.72
N LEU A 662 -10.55 14.65 -30.13
CA LEU A 662 -11.87 14.27 -30.62
C LEU A 662 -12.76 15.50 -30.58
#